data_AF-A0A0W1A2Q2-F1
#
_entry.id   AF-A0A0W1A2Q2-F1
#
_cell.length_a   1.000
_cell.length_b   1.000
_cell.length_c   1.000
_cell.angle_alpha   90.00
_cell.angle_beta   90.00
_cell.angle_gamma   90.00
#
_symmetry.space_group_name_H-M   'P 1'
#
loop_
_entity.id
_entity.type
_entity.pdbx_description
1 polymer ?
#
loop_
_entity_poly.entity_id
_entity_poly.type
_entity_poly.pdbx_seq_one_letter_code
_entity_poly.pdbx_strand_id
1 'polypeptide(L)'
;MTFTLTLLGTDTQFTPKESKEGYDKAETLSYVSTLIASESDSVQVDNVVRYKNPDVEVIDGPTTLGTEVGDRIARGVLAILEAVSRGETNISIIAHSRGGVEAILVAHELERIQKLLAADQEQTMQNSVCKYTETAMKGSPHKERFGQLNIPGLKEHIKKLNLSIFNIDPVPGGNYMVLTKPTYLAWRDPRYYQVPAIVKKYTQYSYLNERTRCFKGIVPKPVSDQTEFTLESLPGHHGTGSGNLKDQQRRDFPQELRELTVEHVQQLVLLKLIDFLRQNKVNLDLRKARGGPFETILGGLESVFHDDLAFRMALNELYREQYELIMKNKRAYDHFNTTSYAVLGKEQSIQGLLWKVLDQRIVHYQSHNDTFLPSVVPVPSGGKFLNYEHARLYLNQRLGLSTEMSLPDKIRRSVEGLVKICNHARELKNLQAVLNVQQVQAKVEVLPLNTSVIDDKMAHAVNSNSKEGYDLILEALSILVEEVRKPFLMDVPALEGVYKAVEEAFTKLKAPELQDNELAQNILKKLNADLEQVLVLKRGELFNNYNQICTYMKGGKFFDGMIATLNQTLKDLSKSHESTDIEASNLSKQLLLIVQNSTKLKNASVQEKKQWIQLQIEHLGHFEEELQSSASKDICRLVLNTMSEAVEESENYSIPEIMKDLLQVNHKLRRYRDSLKDFRGLYSELPYDQWDQEAEEKQSNLIVKAAEYIVREKLDLEQEIKPIFDNNEDLYHKIANAVYGLGVRHPLSIQLEQLQGQFDQISRKLQSEEVNHLKAVEQLKLKSQKVEELQQALAHQKELNKALQSGTEMTAENHIMSQLIPLTMEYINHLQNKANKLGFEIDMNTTEQLENPEQNETYQAIRKKYLITVELLNILNDKENNPLPSQRIVKFTELLSRKDKELKEHRDPIWIQYAKNCLVGVGIAFSLIIPGLVTLLAVSHYGNKSSPLFFTKSGGEEYIDKLQNTGIKLTV
;
A
#
# COMPACT_ATOMS: atom_id res chain seq x y z
N MET A 1 37.88 -14.00 12.07
CA MET A 1 37.86 -15.45 11.76
C MET A 1 36.93 -15.68 10.58
N THR A 2 37.15 -16.74 9.81
CA THR A 2 36.43 -17.05 8.56
C THR A 2 35.72 -18.38 8.68
N PHE A 3 34.57 -18.54 8.04
CA PHE A 3 33.88 -19.83 7.95
C PHE A 3 33.31 -20.04 6.56
N THR A 4 33.33 -21.29 6.08
CA THR A 4 32.80 -21.67 4.78
C THR A 4 31.65 -22.66 4.92
N LEU A 5 30.53 -22.35 4.28
CA LEU A 5 29.43 -23.28 4.11
C LEU A 5 29.46 -23.82 2.68
N THR A 6 29.45 -25.14 2.54
CA THR A 6 29.35 -25.81 1.23
C THR A 6 27.99 -26.47 1.08
N LEU A 7 27.22 -26.07 0.07
CA LEU A 7 25.89 -26.62 -0.24
C LEU A 7 25.92 -27.38 -1.57
N LEU A 8 25.80 -28.71 -1.51
CA LEU A 8 25.89 -29.57 -2.69
C LEU A 8 24.58 -29.61 -3.49
N GLY A 9 24.69 -30.00 -4.77
CA GLY A 9 23.56 -30.06 -5.70
C GLY A 9 22.61 -31.24 -5.47
N THR A 10 21.52 -31.29 -6.23
CA THR A 10 20.53 -32.39 -6.17
C THR A 10 21.20 -33.76 -6.28
N ASP A 11 20.84 -34.69 -5.38
CA ASP A 11 21.40 -36.04 -5.29
C ASP A 11 22.94 -36.08 -5.23
N THR A 12 23.58 -34.99 -4.80
CA THR A 12 25.04 -34.90 -4.69
C THR A 12 25.46 -35.08 -3.24
N GLN A 13 26.37 -36.03 -3.05
CA GLN A 13 26.98 -36.36 -1.77
C GLN A 13 28.44 -35.91 -1.75
N PHE A 14 28.96 -35.64 -0.56
CA PHE A 14 30.37 -35.30 -0.35
C PHE A 14 31.31 -36.34 -0.98
N THR A 15 31.93 -35.97 -2.10
CA THR A 15 32.73 -36.87 -2.96
C THR A 15 34.04 -36.20 -3.37
N PRO A 16 35.03 -36.06 -2.46
CA PRO A 16 36.26 -35.30 -2.71
C PRO A 16 37.31 -36.06 -3.54
N LYS A 17 36.99 -37.25 -4.05
CA LYS A 17 37.86 -38.12 -4.85
C LYS A 17 37.05 -38.73 -5.99
N GLU A 18 37.73 -39.46 -6.88
CA GLU A 18 37.10 -40.17 -7.98
C GLU A 18 35.99 -41.09 -7.47
N SER A 19 34.85 -41.09 -8.16
CA SER A 19 33.72 -41.96 -7.85
C SER A 19 33.13 -42.56 -9.11
N LYS A 20 32.87 -43.88 -9.03
CA LYS A 20 32.15 -44.64 -10.05
C LYS A 20 30.71 -44.13 -10.25
N GLU A 21 30.17 -43.41 -9.27
CA GLU A 21 28.81 -42.85 -9.29
C GLU A 21 28.70 -41.56 -10.12
N GLY A 22 29.82 -41.08 -10.68
CA GLY A 22 29.79 -40.06 -11.73
C GLY A 22 30.71 -38.86 -11.51
N TYR A 23 31.86 -39.03 -10.89
CA TYR A 23 32.88 -37.98 -10.84
C TYR A 23 34.23 -38.58 -11.24
N ASP A 24 34.67 -38.26 -12.46
CA ASP A 24 35.88 -38.84 -13.06
C ASP A 24 37.18 -38.38 -12.35
N LYS A 25 37.12 -37.27 -11.60
CA LYS A 25 38.23 -36.75 -10.79
C LYS A 25 37.84 -36.58 -9.33
N ALA A 26 36.85 -35.73 -9.09
CA ALA A 26 36.20 -35.47 -7.81
C ALA A 26 34.98 -34.59 -8.08
N GLU A 27 34.05 -34.52 -7.13
CA GLU A 27 33.06 -33.45 -7.09
C GLU A 27 33.76 -32.16 -6.63
N THR A 28 33.64 -31.10 -7.43
CA THR A 28 34.47 -29.89 -7.31
C THR A 28 34.34 -29.20 -5.95
N LEU A 29 33.12 -29.03 -5.43
CA LEU A 29 32.91 -28.34 -4.14
C LEU A 29 33.40 -29.17 -2.96
N SER A 30 33.18 -30.49 -3.02
CA SER A 30 33.69 -31.46 -2.05
C SER A 30 35.21 -31.42 -2.00
N TYR A 31 35.87 -31.45 -3.17
CA TYR A 31 37.33 -31.38 -3.26
C TYR A 31 37.86 -30.07 -2.65
N VAL A 32 37.33 -28.92 -3.06
CA VAL A 32 37.75 -27.61 -2.53
C VAL A 32 37.56 -27.52 -1.01
N SER A 33 36.48 -28.08 -0.48
CA SER A 33 36.22 -28.09 0.96
C SER A 33 37.30 -28.82 1.76
N THR A 34 37.96 -29.83 1.16
CA THR A 34 39.10 -30.52 1.82
C THR A 34 40.38 -29.70 1.86
N LEU A 35 40.52 -28.70 0.98
CA LEU A 35 41.68 -27.81 0.92
C LEU A 35 41.61 -26.73 2.02
N ILE A 36 40.45 -26.51 2.65
CA ILE A 36 40.34 -25.57 3.77
C ILE A 36 41.18 -26.11 4.93
N ALA A 37 42.12 -25.29 5.40
CA ALA A 37 43.01 -25.62 6.48
C ALA A 37 42.24 -25.58 7.79
N SER A 38 42.41 -26.62 8.62
CA SER A 38 41.85 -26.69 9.98
C SER A 38 42.86 -27.41 10.85
N GLU A 39 43.03 -26.94 12.09
CA GLU A 39 43.86 -27.60 13.11
C GLU A 39 43.16 -28.83 13.72
N SER A 40 41.85 -28.91 13.56
CA SER A 40 41.03 -30.04 14.01
C SER A 40 40.74 -31.01 12.86
N ASP A 41 40.71 -32.30 13.18
CA ASP A 41 40.26 -33.33 12.26
C ASP A 41 38.80 -33.10 11.85
N SER A 42 38.49 -33.45 10.60
CA SER A 42 37.11 -33.43 10.11
C SER A 42 36.29 -34.55 10.74
N VAL A 43 35.06 -34.24 11.13
CA VAL A 43 34.11 -35.21 11.67
C VAL A 43 32.91 -35.38 10.76
N GLN A 44 32.36 -36.59 10.73
CA GLN A 44 31.02 -36.85 10.21
C GLN A 44 30.03 -36.62 11.35
N VAL A 45 29.08 -35.70 11.14
CA VAL A 45 28.04 -35.40 12.14
C VAL A 45 26.87 -36.37 11.97
N ASP A 46 26.43 -36.57 10.73
CA ASP A 46 25.33 -37.48 10.39
C ASP A 46 25.42 -37.90 8.91
N ASN A 47 24.31 -38.39 8.34
CA ASN A 47 24.24 -38.83 6.94
C ASN A 47 24.09 -37.69 5.92
N VAL A 48 23.95 -36.44 6.38
CA VAL A 48 23.79 -35.23 5.56
C VAL A 48 25.01 -34.33 5.68
N VAL A 49 25.61 -34.26 6.86
CA VAL A 49 26.83 -33.49 7.13
C VAL A 49 27.98 -34.48 7.35
N ARG A 50 28.59 -34.88 6.23
CA ARG A 50 29.67 -35.88 6.20
C ARG A 50 31.06 -35.29 6.42
N TYR A 51 31.22 -33.98 6.21
CA TYR A 51 32.49 -33.29 6.40
C TYR A 51 32.27 -31.97 7.14
N LYS A 52 32.68 -31.93 8.41
CA LYS A 52 32.66 -30.73 9.24
C LYS A 52 33.97 -30.57 10.00
N ASN A 53 34.49 -29.35 10.04
CA ASN A 53 35.51 -28.90 10.98
C ASN A 53 35.14 -27.46 11.45
N PRO A 54 35.94 -26.81 12.31
CA PRO A 54 35.61 -25.45 12.79
C PRO A 54 35.47 -24.40 11.68
N ASP A 55 36.15 -24.56 10.55
CA ASP A 55 36.26 -23.58 9.46
C ASP A 55 35.36 -23.90 8.25
N VAL A 56 34.87 -25.14 8.12
CA VAL A 56 33.97 -25.55 7.04
C VAL A 56 32.93 -26.59 7.47
N GLU A 57 31.70 -26.43 6.98
CA GLU A 57 30.65 -27.45 7.03
C GLU A 57 30.12 -27.75 5.63
N VAL A 58 30.15 -29.02 5.24
CA VAL A 58 29.61 -29.49 3.95
C VAL A 58 28.28 -30.19 4.18
N ILE A 59 27.26 -29.70 3.50
CA ILE A 59 25.90 -30.24 3.54
C ILE A 59 25.60 -30.91 2.20
N ASP A 60 25.28 -32.19 2.24
CA ASP A 60 24.82 -32.93 1.08
C ASP A 60 23.51 -32.36 0.54
N GLY A 61 23.36 -32.40 -0.78
CA GLY A 61 22.20 -31.81 -1.41
C GLY A 61 20.89 -32.55 -1.12
N PRO A 62 19.76 -31.92 -1.46
CA PRO A 62 18.45 -32.54 -1.35
C PRO A 62 18.29 -33.65 -2.39
N THR A 63 17.33 -34.54 -2.18
CA THR A 63 16.99 -35.55 -3.18
C THR A 63 16.34 -34.91 -4.41
N THR A 64 16.20 -35.65 -5.52
CA THR A 64 15.39 -35.20 -6.68
C THR A 64 14.01 -34.68 -6.27
N LEU A 65 13.34 -35.29 -5.27
CA LEU A 65 12.03 -34.83 -4.78
C LEU A 65 12.07 -33.52 -3.98
N GLY A 66 13.24 -33.11 -3.46
CA GLY A 66 13.39 -31.83 -2.79
C GLY A 66 12.64 -31.71 -1.46
N THR A 67 12.12 -32.80 -0.91
CA THR A 67 11.37 -32.83 0.36
C THR A 67 12.23 -32.40 1.54
N GLU A 68 13.55 -32.49 1.42
CA GLU A 68 14.53 -32.14 2.45
C GLU A 68 15.04 -30.70 2.37
N VAL A 69 14.60 -29.91 1.38
CA VAL A 69 15.17 -28.56 1.13
C VAL A 69 15.05 -27.66 2.37
N GLY A 70 13.91 -27.70 3.08
CA GLY A 70 13.75 -26.97 4.35
C GLY A 70 14.77 -27.36 5.42
N ASP A 71 15.15 -28.65 5.47
CA ASP A 71 16.19 -29.17 6.37
C ASP A 71 17.58 -28.68 5.95
N ARG A 72 17.91 -28.69 4.65
CA ARG A 72 19.21 -28.20 4.15
C ARG A 72 19.43 -26.72 4.44
N ILE A 73 18.39 -25.91 4.25
CA ILE A 73 18.42 -24.48 4.60
C ILE A 73 18.57 -24.29 6.11
N ALA A 74 17.79 -25.02 6.92
CA ALA A 74 17.89 -24.93 8.38
C ALA A 74 19.29 -25.27 8.89
N ARG A 75 19.93 -26.31 8.32
CA ARG A 75 21.32 -26.68 8.60
C ARG A 75 22.31 -25.61 8.18
N GLY A 76 22.17 -25.06 6.98
CA GLY A 76 23.04 -23.98 6.48
C GLY A 76 22.96 -22.72 7.36
N VAL A 77 21.75 -22.33 7.75
CA VAL A 77 21.53 -21.22 8.69
C VAL A 77 22.17 -21.52 10.04
N LEU A 78 21.92 -22.71 10.62
CA LEU A 78 22.51 -23.10 11.91
C LEU A 78 24.04 -23.13 11.88
N ALA A 79 24.65 -23.70 10.84
CA ALA A 79 26.10 -23.77 10.71
C ALA A 79 26.74 -22.37 10.75
N ILE A 80 26.14 -21.42 10.03
CA ILE A 80 26.61 -20.02 10.01
C ILE A 80 26.34 -19.34 11.35
N LEU A 81 25.16 -19.51 11.96
CA LEU A 81 24.88 -18.90 13.26
C LEU A 81 25.79 -19.45 14.37
N GLU A 82 26.10 -20.74 14.35
CA GLU A 82 27.09 -21.36 15.23
C GLU A 82 28.47 -20.71 15.05
N ALA A 83 28.92 -20.52 13.81
CA ALA A 83 30.18 -19.83 13.52
C ALA A 83 30.16 -18.37 13.99
N VAL A 84 29.10 -17.62 13.68
CA VAL A 84 28.99 -16.22 14.13
C VAL A 84 28.96 -16.13 15.66
N SER A 85 28.34 -17.09 16.35
CA SER A 85 28.31 -17.15 17.81
C SER A 85 29.69 -17.36 18.46
N ARG A 86 30.65 -17.90 17.70
CA ARG A 86 32.06 -18.08 18.10
C ARG A 86 32.98 -16.89 17.78
N GLY A 87 32.57 -15.99 16.87
CA GLY A 87 33.37 -14.82 16.48
C GLY A 87 33.62 -14.65 14.98
N GLU A 88 33.12 -15.56 14.15
CA GLU A 88 33.33 -15.57 12.72
C GLU A 88 32.46 -14.49 12.07
N THR A 89 33.08 -13.57 11.32
CA THR A 89 32.39 -12.45 10.68
C THR A 89 32.56 -12.43 9.16
N ASN A 90 33.49 -13.19 8.60
CA ASN A 90 33.61 -13.35 7.14
C ASN A 90 33.12 -14.76 6.78
N ILE A 91 31.99 -14.83 6.09
CA ILE A 91 31.33 -16.09 5.74
C ILE A 91 31.33 -16.23 4.23
N SER A 92 31.78 -17.38 3.76
CA SER A 92 31.70 -17.77 2.34
C SER A 92 30.70 -18.90 2.18
N ILE A 93 29.79 -18.79 1.22
CA ILE A 93 28.94 -19.90 0.78
C ILE A 93 29.39 -20.32 -0.61
N ILE A 94 29.74 -21.59 -0.80
CA ILE A 94 30.04 -22.17 -2.10
C ILE A 94 28.97 -23.23 -2.41
N ALA A 95 28.35 -23.16 -3.58
CA ALA A 95 27.16 -23.97 -3.84
C ALA A 95 26.94 -24.31 -5.32
N HIS A 96 26.23 -25.42 -5.59
CA HIS A 96 25.90 -25.90 -6.94
C HIS A 96 24.43 -26.30 -7.04
N SER A 97 23.81 -26.08 -8.21
CA SER A 97 22.46 -26.59 -8.53
C SER A 97 21.40 -26.14 -7.50
N ARG A 98 20.60 -27.06 -6.94
CA ARG A 98 19.66 -26.75 -5.84
C ARG A 98 20.35 -26.18 -4.61
N GLY A 99 21.56 -26.63 -4.28
CA GLY A 99 22.37 -26.01 -3.23
C GLY A 99 22.66 -24.53 -3.50
N GLY A 100 22.79 -24.13 -4.76
CA GLY A 100 22.92 -22.72 -5.15
C GLY A 100 21.66 -21.90 -4.87
N VAL A 101 20.48 -22.51 -5.00
CA VAL A 101 19.20 -21.87 -4.62
C VAL A 101 19.05 -21.82 -3.10
N GLU A 102 19.43 -22.89 -2.41
CA GLU A 102 19.49 -22.93 -0.95
C GLU A 102 20.42 -21.85 -0.39
N ALA A 103 21.58 -21.60 -1.03
CA ALA A 103 22.52 -20.54 -0.63
C ALA A 103 21.86 -19.15 -0.62
N ILE A 104 21.06 -18.84 -1.64
CA ILE A 104 20.31 -17.57 -1.72
C ILE A 104 19.33 -17.48 -0.56
N LEU A 105 18.60 -18.56 -0.26
CA LEU A 105 17.63 -18.56 0.83
C LEU A 105 18.26 -18.54 2.21
N VAL A 106 19.38 -19.24 2.42
CA VAL A 106 20.18 -19.15 3.65
C VAL A 106 20.56 -17.68 3.90
N ALA A 107 20.99 -16.95 2.88
CA ALA A 107 21.31 -15.53 3.01
C ALA A 107 20.08 -14.68 3.40
N HIS A 108 18.89 -14.97 2.85
CA HIS A 108 17.65 -14.28 3.25
C HIS A 108 17.28 -14.55 4.70
N GLU A 109 17.41 -15.80 5.15
CA GLU A 109 17.16 -16.16 6.55
C GLU A 109 18.16 -15.51 7.51
N LEU A 110 19.44 -15.40 7.11
CA LEU A 110 20.45 -14.69 7.90
C LEU A 110 20.15 -13.19 8.00
N GLU A 111 19.71 -12.54 6.92
CA GLU A 111 19.28 -11.13 6.98
C GLU A 111 18.05 -10.94 7.87
N ARG A 112 17.07 -11.84 7.78
CA ARG A 112 15.90 -11.83 8.66
C ARG A 112 16.31 -11.97 10.13
N ILE A 113 17.18 -12.93 10.44
CA ILE A 113 17.66 -13.16 11.81
C ILE A 113 18.50 -11.99 12.32
N GLN A 114 19.34 -11.39 11.48
CA GLN A 114 20.08 -10.17 11.83
C GLN A 114 19.12 -9.04 12.25
N LYS A 115 18.02 -8.84 11.51
CA LYS A 115 16.98 -7.85 11.84
C LYS A 115 16.25 -8.18 13.15
N LEU A 116 15.89 -9.45 13.36
CA LEU A 116 15.23 -9.89 14.60
C LEU A 116 16.13 -9.68 15.83
N LEU A 117 17.42 -10.01 15.72
CA LEU A 117 18.39 -9.82 16.80
C LEU A 117 18.65 -8.34 17.10
N ALA A 118 18.58 -7.46 16.09
CA ALA A 118 18.65 -6.02 16.29
C ALA A 118 17.40 -5.45 16.99
N ALA A 119 16.26 -6.14 16.89
CA ALA A 119 15.00 -5.78 17.54
C ALA A 119 14.73 -6.53 18.86
N ASP A 120 15.73 -7.26 19.39
CA ASP A 120 15.61 -8.09 20.60
C ASP A 120 14.46 -9.13 20.54
N GLN A 121 14.32 -9.78 19.38
CA GLN A 121 13.31 -10.81 19.11
C GLN A 121 13.94 -12.21 18.89
N GLU A 122 15.02 -12.56 19.58
CA GLU A 122 15.73 -13.84 19.43
C GLU A 122 14.84 -15.10 19.55
N GLN A 123 13.77 -15.04 20.33
CA GLN A 123 12.81 -16.13 20.49
C GLN A 123 12.07 -16.51 19.20
N THR A 124 12.07 -15.64 18.18
CA THR A 124 11.37 -15.87 16.90
C THR A 124 12.30 -16.27 15.77
N MET A 125 13.60 -16.51 16.03
CA MET A 125 14.58 -16.88 14.99
C MET A 125 14.16 -18.12 14.18
N GLN A 126 13.44 -19.08 14.80
CA GLN A 126 12.97 -20.30 14.13
C GLN A 126 11.72 -20.08 13.25
N ASN A 127 11.10 -18.89 13.27
CA ASN A 127 9.91 -18.55 12.49
C ASN A 127 10.30 -18.07 11.07
N SER A 128 10.83 -18.96 10.25
CA SER A 128 11.11 -18.66 8.83
C SER A 128 9.83 -18.29 8.08
N VAL A 129 9.95 -17.41 7.08
CA VAL A 129 8.85 -17.07 6.16
C VAL A 129 8.50 -18.27 5.26
N CYS A 130 9.44 -19.20 5.03
CA CYS A 130 9.19 -20.44 4.31
C CYS A 130 8.73 -21.53 5.27
N LYS A 131 7.51 -22.03 5.07
CA LYS A 131 6.90 -23.07 5.92
C LYS A 131 7.75 -24.35 6.05
N TYR A 132 8.40 -24.79 4.97
CA TYR A 132 9.26 -25.98 5.03
C TYR A 132 10.49 -25.75 5.90
N THR A 133 11.12 -24.57 5.76
CA THR A 133 12.27 -24.17 6.57
C THR A 133 11.89 -23.95 8.02
N GLU A 134 10.75 -23.29 8.29
CA GLU A 134 10.21 -23.10 9.63
C GLU A 134 9.95 -24.45 10.33
N THR A 135 9.31 -25.39 9.61
CA THR A 135 9.02 -26.72 10.13
C THR A 135 10.32 -27.45 10.50
N ALA A 136 11.34 -27.37 9.64
CA ALA A 136 12.64 -27.95 9.92
C ALA A 136 13.32 -27.28 11.12
N MET A 137 13.38 -25.95 11.19
CA MET A 137 14.01 -25.20 12.28
C MET A 137 13.37 -25.50 13.65
N LYS A 138 12.04 -25.70 13.68
CA LYS A 138 11.28 -26.04 14.90
C LYS A 138 11.30 -27.53 15.25
N GLY A 139 11.75 -28.38 14.33
CA GLY A 139 11.90 -29.83 14.53
C GLY A 139 13.21 -30.20 15.23
N SER A 140 13.27 -31.41 15.80
CA SER A 140 14.54 -31.99 16.27
C SER A 140 15.33 -32.53 15.06
N PRO A 141 16.67 -32.39 15.03
CA PRO A 141 17.55 -31.86 16.08
C PRO A 141 17.77 -30.33 16.04
N HIS A 142 17.25 -29.63 15.03
CA HIS A 142 17.55 -28.21 14.82
C HIS A 142 17.10 -27.31 15.96
N LYS A 143 15.91 -27.56 16.51
CA LYS A 143 15.36 -26.82 17.66
C LYS A 143 16.31 -26.81 18.85
N GLU A 144 16.94 -27.94 19.13
CA GLU A 144 17.89 -28.09 20.24
C GLU A 144 19.17 -27.30 19.98
N ARG A 145 19.70 -27.37 18.75
CA ARG A 145 20.89 -26.60 18.33
C ARG A 145 20.65 -25.09 18.39
N PHE A 146 19.48 -24.61 17.96
CA PHE A 146 19.10 -23.20 18.11
C PHE A 146 19.08 -22.76 19.59
N GLY A 147 18.63 -23.63 20.49
CA GLY A 147 18.62 -23.37 21.94
C GLY A 147 20.01 -23.34 22.59
N GLN A 148 21.04 -23.84 21.91
CA GLN A 148 22.43 -23.88 22.39
C GLN A 148 23.29 -22.72 21.84
N LEU A 149 22.74 -21.86 20.98
CA LEU A 149 23.48 -20.73 20.42
C LEU A 149 23.87 -19.72 21.51
N ASN A 150 25.12 -19.24 21.46
CA ASN A 150 25.58 -18.12 22.28
C ASN A 150 24.97 -16.81 21.76
N ILE A 151 23.76 -16.46 22.25
CA ILE A 151 23.00 -15.27 21.82
C ILE A 151 23.77 -13.96 22.00
N PRO A 152 24.45 -13.69 23.13
CA PRO A 152 25.28 -12.49 23.28
C PRO A 152 26.35 -12.35 22.19
N GLY A 153 27.12 -13.40 21.94
CA GLY A 153 28.14 -13.40 20.88
C GLY A 153 27.52 -13.23 19.50
N LEU A 154 26.40 -13.92 19.24
CA LEU A 154 25.68 -13.81 17.98
C LEU A 154 25.21 -12.37 17.70
N LYS A 155 24.60 -11.68 18.70
CA LYS A 155 24.16 -10.28 18.59
C LYS A 155 25.32 -9.32 18.28
N GLU A 156 26.50 -9.57 18.83
CA GLU A 156 27.68 -8.75 18.57
C GLU A 156 28.21 -8.95 17.15
N HIS A 157 28.41 -10.20 16.75
CA HIS A 157 29.16 -10.53 15.54
C HIS A 157 28.31 -10.46 14.27
N ILE A 158 27.00 -10.77 14.32
CA ILE A 158 26.14 -10.78 13.13
C ILE A 158 25.99 -9.39 12.49
N LYS A 159 26.15 -8.31 13.25
CA LYS A 159 26.14 -6.93 12.75
C LYS A 159 27.34 -6.61 11.85
N LYS A 160 28.45 -7.35 12.03
CA LYS A 160 29.72 -7.19 11.32
C LYS A 160 29.85 -8.23 10.18
N LEU A 161 28.78 -8.96 9.86
CA LEU A 161 28.81 -10.05 8.90
C LEU A 161 29.14 -9.54 7.50
N ASN A 162 30.17 -10.13 6.91
CA ASN A 162 30.54 -9.99 5.51
C ASN A 162 30.25 -11.34 4.82
N LEU A 163 29.11 -11.43 4.15
CA LEU A 163 28.65 -12.65 3.49
C LEU A 163 28.96 -12.61 1.99
N SER A 164 29.64 -13.64 1.49
CA SER A 164 29.98 -13.81 0.08
C SER A 164 29.44 -15.14 -0.44
N ILE A 165 28.91 -15.17 -1.66
CA ILE A 165 28.34 -16.38 -2.28
C ILE A 165 29.00 -16.65 -3.63
N PHE A 166 29.42 -17.90 -3.85
CA PHE A 166 29.84 -18.43 -5.14
C PHE A 166 28.88 -19.56 -5.55
N ASN A 167 28.09 -19.29 -6.57
CA ASN A 167 27.07 -20.20 -7.08
C ASN A 167 27.45 -20.77 -8.45
N ILE A 168 27.37 -22.08 -8.57
CA ILE A 168 27.49 -22.80 -9.83
C ILE A 168 26.06 -23.20 -10.24
N ASP A 169 25.57 -22.54 -11.26
CA ASP A 169 24.36 -22.89 -11.99
C ASP A 169 23.12 -23.17 -11.10
N PRO A 170 22.62 -22.18 -10.33
CA PRO A 170 21.54 -22.39 -9.38
C PRO A 170 20.22 -22.77 -10.09
N VAL A 171 19.63 -23.90 -9.72
CA VAL A 171 18.42 -24.46 -10.37
C VAL A 171 17.42 -24.94 -9.30
N PRO A 172 16.18 -24.41 -9.24
CA PRO A 172 15.18 -24.78 -8.23
C PRO A 172 14.40 -26.06 -8.59
N GLY A 173 14.62 -26.61 -9.79
CA GLY A 173 13.79 -27.66 -10.39
C GLY A 173 12.63 -27.09 -11.21
N GLY A 174 11.77 -27.96 -11.73
CA GLY A 174 10.64 -27.60 -12.59
C GLY A 174 9.51 -28.62 -12.48
N ASN A 175 8.31 -28.23 -12.91
CA ASN A 175 7.15 -29.11 -12.88
C ASN A 175 7.19 -30.07 -14.07
N TYR A 176 7.26 -31.38 -13.80
CA TYR A 176 7.16 -32.41 -14.84
C TYR A 176 6.19 -33.53 -14.46
N MET A 177 4.95 -33.41 -14.95
CA MET A 177 3.78 -34.20 -14.54
C MET A 177 3.86 -35.71 -14.83
N VAL A 178 4.81 -36.20 -15.64
CA VAL A 178 5.00 -37.66 -15.86
C VAL A 178 5.56 -38.34 -14.60
N LEU A 179 6.34 -37.62 -13.80
CA LEU A 179 6.86 -38.10 -12.51
C LEU A 179 6.09 -37.56 -11.30
N THR A 180 5.25 -36.54 -11.48
CA THR A 180 4.68 -35.78 -10.37
C THR A 180 3.17 -35.62 -10.51
N LYS A 181 2.41 -36.06 -9.51
CA LYS A 181 1.15 -35.38 -9.16
C LYS A 181 1.46 -33.88 -8.93
N PRO A 182 0.49 -32.97 -9.11
CA PRO A 182 0.77 -31.53 -9.01
C PRO A 182 1.45 -31.26 -7.66
N THR A 183 2.60 -30.56 -7.66
CA THR A 183 3.33 -29.96 -6.49
C THR A 183 4.67 -30.52 -5.95
N TYR A 184 5.41 -31.45 -6.58
CA TYR A 184 6.57 -32.06 -5.88
C TYR A 184 8.01 -31.90 -6.44
N LEU A 185 8.27 -31.29 -7.61
CA LEU A 185 9.66 -31.14 -8.11
C LEU A 185 10.14 -29.69 -8.28
N ALA A 186 9.24 -28.73 -8.47
CA ALA A 186 9.59 -27.32 -8.52
C ALA A 186 9.52 -26.73 -7.12
N TRP A 187 10.67 -26.32 -6.59
CA TRP A 187 10.67 -25.47 -5.42
C TRP A 187 10.27 -24.06 -5.84
N ARG A 188 9.31 -23.45 -5.13
CA ARG A 188 8.78 -22.12 -5.43
C ARG A 188 8.94 -21.21 -4.22
N ASP A 189 9.73 -20.16 -4.39
CA ASP A 189 9.93 -19.11 -3.41
C ASP A 189 10.39 -17.86 -4.19
N PRO A 190 9.66 -16.74 -4.12
CA PRO A 190 10.01 -15.53 -4.87
C PRO A 190 11.40 -14.99 -4.49
N ARG A 191 11.93 -15.36 -3.32
CA ARG A 191 13.24 -14.93 -2.84
C ARG A 191 14.41 -15.48 -3.66
N TYR A 192 14.24 -16.54 -4.46
CA TYR A 192 15.32 -17.02 -5.35
C TYR A 192 15.81 -15.96 -6.31
N TYR A 193 14.91 -15.07 -6.71
CA TYR A 193 15.17 -14.07 -7.73
C TYR A 193 15.85 -12.83 -7.16
N GLN A 194 16.14 -12.80 -5.86
CA GLN A 194 16.72 -11.66 -5.18
C GLN A 194 17.93 -12.07 -4.34
N VAL A 195 19.04 -11.35 -4.48
CA VAL A 195 20.18 -11.47 -3.55
C VAL A 195 20.00 -10.43 -2.44
N PRO A 196 19.88 -10.83 -1.16
CA PRO A 196 19.61 -9.92 -0.05
C PRO A 196 20.80 -9.01 0.26
N ALA A 197 20.56 -7.86 0.91
CA ALA A 197 21.55 -6.80 1.13
C ALA A 197 22.66 -7.19 2.13
N ILE A 198 22.44 -8.24 2.91
CA ILE A 198 23.49 -8.85 3.74
C ILE A 198 24.65 -9.43 2.92
N VAL A 199 24.40 -9.82 1.65
CA VAL A 199 25.43 -10.35 0.74
C VAL A 199 26.24 -9.19 0.15
N LYS A 200 27.55 -9.22 0.36
CA LYS A 200 28.48 -8.21 -0.16
C LYS A 200 29.07 -8.59 -1.50
N LYS A 201 29.25 -9.88 -1.76
CA LYS A 201 29.74 -10.40 -3.04
C LYS A 201 28.93 -11.61 -3.48
N TYR A 202 28.47 -11.59 -4.72
CA TYR A 202 27.75 -12.69 -5.35
C TYR A 202 28.39 -13.01 -6.71
N THR A 203 28.91 -14.22 -6.86
CA THR A 203 29.51 -14.71 -8.10
C THR A 203 28.71 -15.89 -8.60
N GLN A 204 28.30 -15.88 -9.86
CA GLN A 204 27.56 -16.96 -10.49
C GLN A 204 28.18 -17.40 -11.82
N TYR A 205 28.29 -18.71 -11.98
CA TYR A 205 28.64 -19.36 -13.24
C TYR A 205 27.45 -20.14 -13.81
N SER A 206 27.12 -19.92 -15.08
CA SER A 206 26.05 -20.67 -15.78
C SER A 206 26.56 -21.32 -17.06
N TYR A 207 25.99 -22.47 -17.43
CA TYR A 207 26.50 -23.29 -18.53
C TYR A 207 25.73 -23.13 -19.84
N LEU A 208 26.38 -22.90 -20.97
CA LEU A 208 25.73 -22.56 -22.25
C LEU A 208 24.99 -23.73 -22.92
N ASN A 209 25.39 -24.97 -22.68
CA ASN A 209 24.95 -26.15 -23.44
C ASN A 209 23.92 -27.02 -22.70
N GLU A 210 23.38 -26.55 -21.56
CA GLU A 210 22.27 -27.24 -20.88
C GLU A 210 20.94 -27.02 -21.63
N ARG A 211 20.18 -28.12 -21.83
CA ARG A 211 18.90 -28.15 -22.59
C ARG A 211 17.83 -29.00 -21.93
N THR A 212 18.10 -29.61 -20.79
CA THR A 212 17.22 -30.56 -20.12
C THR A 212 16.02 -29.84 -19.51
N ARG A 213 14.84 -30.48 -19.56
CA ARG A 213 13.66 -30.03 -18.80
C ARG A 213 13.96 -29.84 -17.33
N CYS A 214 13.39 -28.82 -16.72
CA CYS A 214 13.52 -28.54 -15.27
C CYS A 214 14.91 -28.03 -14.84
N PHE A 215 15.82 -27.73 -15.78
CA PHE A 215 17.15 -27.17 -15.51
C PHE A 215 17.28 -25.68 -15.88
N LYS A 216 16.16 -24.96 -15.84
CA LYS A 216 16.14 -23.50 -16.00
C LYS A 216 16.90 -22.88 -14.83
N GLY A 217 18.06 -22.30 -15.14
CA GLY A 217 18.91 -21.66 -14.14
C GLY A 217 18.32 -20.34 -13.67
N ILE A 218 18.58 -19.95 -12.42
CA ILE A 218 18.17 -18.67 -11.85
C ILE A 218 19.29 -17.67 -12.04
N VAL A 219 18.96 -16.46 -12.51
CA VAL A 219 19.85 -15.30 -12.44
C VAL A 219 19.18 -14.26 -11.57
N PRO A 220 19.59 -14.10 -10.29
CA PRO A 220 18.90 -13.19 -9.37
C PRO A 220 19.29 -11.72 -9.57
N LYS A 221 18.47 -10.81 -9.07
CA LYS A 221 18.74 -9.37 -8.99
C LYS A 221 19.27 -9.03 -7.59
N PRO A 222 20.41 -8.32 -7.45
CA PRO A 222 20.81 -7.80 -6.14
C PRO A 222 19.84 -6.72 -5.66
N VAL A 223 19.43 -6.81 -4.39
CA VAL A 223 18.53 -5.82 -3.76
C VAL A 223 19.27 -4.56 -3.33
N SER A 224 20.59 -4.65 -3.12
CA SER A 224 21.46 -3.53 -2.77
C SER A 224 22.44 -3.23 -3.89
N ASP A 225 22.59 -1.94 -4.21
CA ASP A 225 23.62 -1.47 -5.15
C ASP A 225 25.06 -1.64 -4.60
N GLN A 226 25.21 -1.98 -3.30
CA GLN A 226 26.50 -2.28 -2.68
C GLN A 226 26.96 -3.74 -2.90
N THR A 227 26.09 -4.62 -3.38
CA THR A 227 26.44 -6.02 -3.65
C THR A 227 27.24 -6.11 -4.94
N GLU A 228 28.49 -6.58 -4.88
CA GLU A 228 29.29 -6.91 -6.05
C GLU A 228 28.70 -8.14 -6.73
N PHE A 229 27.98 -7.96 -7.85
CA PHE A 229 27.35 -9.04 -8.60
C PHE A 229 28.16 -9.37 -9.86
N THR A 230 28.64 -10.61 -9.96
CA THR A 230 29.36 -11.14 -11.12
C THR A 230 28.61 -12.33 -11.70
N LEU A 231 28.33 -12.29 -13.00
CA LEU A 231 27.70 -13.38 -13.74
C LEU A 231 28.54 -13.69 -15.00
N GLU A 232 28.94 -14.95 -15.13
CA GLU A 232 29.70 -15.43 -16.29
C GLU A 232 29.09 -16.71 -16.86
N SER A 233 29.19 -16.87 -18.17
CA SER A 233 28.79 -18.10 -18.86
C SER A 233 30.00 -18.93 -19.27
N LEU A 234 29.93 -20.24 -19.06
CA LEU A 234 30.92 -21.23 -19.48
C LEU A 234 30.28 -22.26 -20.42
N PRO A 235 31.04 -22.89 -21.33
CA PRO A 235 30.53 -24.00 -22.13
C PRO A 235 30.39 -25.24 -21.23
N GLY A 236 29.48 -26.16 -21.60
CA GLY A 236 29.16 -27.33 -20.78
C GLY A 236 27.67 -27.49 -20.52
N HIS A 237 27.31 -28.60 -19.89
CA HIS A 237 25.99 -28.85 -19.31
C HIS A 237 26.03 -28.63 -17.78
N HIS A 238 24.89 -28.80 -17.11
CA HIS A 238 24.72 -28.48 -15.69
C HIS A 238 25.76 -29.11 -14.73
N GLY A 239 26.27 -30.30 -15.06
CA GLY A 239 27.25 -31.03 -14.25
C GLY A 239 28.71 -30.82 -14.65
N THR A 240 29.00 -30.07 -15.72
CA THR A 240 30.37 -30.03 -16.27
C THR A 240 31.40 -29.48 -15.27
N GLY A 241 31.17 -28.31 -14.68
CA GLY A 241 32.12 -27.76 -13.70
C GLY A 241 31.99 -28.34 -12.29
N SER A 242 30.96 -29.12 -11.98
CA SER A 242 30.90 -29.92 -10.74
C SER A 242 31.66 -31.26 -10.86
N GLY A 243 32.05 -31.65 -12.07
CA GLY A 243 32.95 -32.79 -12.31
C GLY A 243 32.36 -33.95 -13.11
N ASN A 244 31.21 -33.78 -13.76
CA ASN A 244 30.73 -34.73 -14.77
C ASN A 244 31.41 -34.44 -16.12
N LEU A 245 32.38 -35.27 -16.52
CA LEU A 245 33.12 -35.11 -17.78
C LEU A 245 32.47 -35.85 -18.97
N LYS A 246 31.27 -36.41 -18.78
CA LYS A 246 30.49 -37.16 -19.78
C LYS A 246 29.25 -36.38 -20.22
N ASP A 247 28.41 -36.95 -21.09
CA ASP A 247 27.11 -36.35 -21.44
C ASP A 247 26.11 -36.38 -20.25
N GLN A 248 24.96 -35.72 -20.41
CA GLN A 248 23.89 -35.70 -19.39
C GLN A 248 23.27 -37.08 -19.11
N GLN A 249 23.59 -38.11 -19.90
CA GLN A 249 23.19 -39.50 -19.71
C GLN A 249 24.35 -40.38 -19.22
N ARG A 250 25.49 -39.77 -18.86
CA ARG A 250 26.73 -40.43 -18.42
C ARG A 250 27.37 -41.34 -19.48
N ARG A 251 27.12 -41.07 -20.77
CA ARG A 251 27.74 -41.78 -21.89
C ARG A 251 29.00 -41.05 -22.35
N ASP A 252 29.95 -41.84 -22.85
CA ASP A 252 31.16 -41.32 -23.46
C ASP A 252 30.84 -40.61 -24.78
N PHE A 253 31.72 -39.72 -25.19
CA PHE A 253 31.57 -38.99 -26.44
C PHE A 253 31.55 -39.92 -27.68
N PRO A 254 30.85 -39.51 -28.76
CA PRO A 254 30.93 -40.16 -30.06
C PRO A 254 32.37 -40.35 -30.53
N GLN A 255 32.63 -41.38 -31.36
CA GLN A 255 33.98 -41.79 -31.75
C GLN A 255 34.80 -40.63 -32.33
N GLU A 256 34.17 -39.75 -33.11
CA GLU A 256 34.76 -38.57 -33.74
C GLU A 256 35.14 -37.44 -32.78
N LEU A 257 34.72 -37.50 -31.50
CA LEU A 257 35.04 -36.53 -30.45
C LEU A 257 35.86 -37.13 -29.30
N ARG A 258 36.19 -38.42 -29.32
CA ARG A 258 36.88 -39.12 -28.21
C ARG A 258 38.28 -38.60 -27.87
N GLU A 259 38.94 -37.94 -28.82
CA GLU A 259 40.25 -37.31 -28.60
C GLU A 259 40.16 -35.95 -27.90
N LEU A 260 38.96 -35.39 -27.78
CA LEU A 260 38.70 -34.12 -27.10
C LEU A 260 38.26 -34.36 -25.65
N THR A 261 38.41 -33.35 -24.81
CA THR A 261 38.01 -33.40 -23.40
C THR A 261 37.26 -32.14 -22.95
N VAL A 262 36.47 -32.29 -21.89
CA VAL A 262 35.69 -31.20 -21.28
C VAL A 262 36.16 -30.86 -19.85
N GLU A 263 37.27 -31.43 -19.39
CA GLU A 263 37.79 -31.25 -18.03
C GLU A 263 38.21 -29.81 -17.71
N HIS A 264 38.52 -29.02 -18.73
CA HIS A 264 39.11 -27.69 -18.59
C HIS A 264 38.13 -26.70 -17.95
N VAL A 265 36.82 -26.90 -18.14
CA VAL A 265 35.79 -26.12 -17.43
C VAL A 265 35.79 -26.43 -15.93
N GLN A 266 35.94 -27.71 -15.53
CA GLN A 266 36.07 -28.07 -14.11
C GLN A 266 37.32 -27.44 -13.49
N GLN A 267 38.45 -27.52 -14.20
CA GLN A 267 39.73 -26.91 -13.80
C GLN A 267 39.62 -25.38 -13.64
N LEU A 268 38.97 -24.70 -14.58
CA LEU A 268 38.73 -23.26 -14.49
C LEU A 268 37.85 -22.91 -13.27
N VAL A 269 36.73 -23.62 -13.06
CA VAL A 269 35.84 -23.40 -11.91
C VAL A 269 36.57 -23.65 -10.59
N LEU A 270 37.42 -24.68 -10.52
CA LEU A 270 38.28 -24.95 -9.37
C LEU A 270 39.18 -23.76 -9.05
N LEU A 271 39.88 -23.21 -10.06
CA LEU A 271 40.74 -22.03 -9.87
C LEU A 271 39.94 -20.81 -9.40
N LYS A 272 38.75 -20.59 -9.97
CA LYS A 272 37.84 -19.50 -9.57
C LYS A 272 37.37 -19.64 -8.12
N LEU A 273 37.10 -20.85 -7.66
CA LEU A 273 36.75 -21.12 -6.26
C LEU A 273 37.92 -20.83 -5.32
N ILE A 274 39.14 -21.25 -5.66
CA ILE A 274 40.34 -20.96 -4.86
C ILE A 274 40.57 -19.45 -4.74
N ASP A 275 40.47 -18.74 -5.85
CA ASP A 275 40.59 -17.28 -5.87
C ASP A 275 39.49 -16.61 -5.02
N PHE A 276 38.24 -17.02 -5.18
CA PHE A 276 37.11 -16.53 -4.39
C PHE A 276 37.33 -16.74 -2.89
N LEU A 277 37.69 -17.95 -2.46
CA LEU A 277 37.92 -18.26 -1.05
C LEU A 277 39.11 -17.47 -0.49
N ARG A 278 40.19 -17.34 -1.25
CA ARG A 278 41.36 -16.54 -0.88
C ARG A 278 41.02 -15.05 -0.72
N GLN A 279 40.27 -14.47 -1.66
CA GLN A 279 39.79 -13.08 -1.56
C GLN A 279 38.93 -12.86 -0.31
N ASN A 280 38.19 -13.88 0.12
CA ASN A 280 37.40 -13.87 1.35
C ASN A 280 38.20 -14.29 2.60
N LYS A 281 39.53 -14.33 2.51
CA LYS A 281 40.48 -14.61 3.60
C LYS A 281 40.32 -16.01 4.21
N VAL A 282 39.73 -16.96 3.48
CA VAL A 282 39.64 -18.35 3.92
C VAL A 282 41.03 -18.97 3.88
N ASN A 283 41.41 -19.65 4.96
CA ASN A 283 42.71 -20.30 5.06
C ASN A 283 42.70 -21.59 4.23
N LEU A 284 43.52 -21.65 3.17
CA LEU A 284 43.63 -22.81 2.29
C LEU A 284 45.01 -23.43 2.41
N ASP A 285 45.05 -24.77 2.45
CA ASP A 285 46.27 -25.57 2.39
C ASP A 285 46.35 -26.30 1.04
N LEU A 286 46.96 -25.65 0.05
CA LEU A 286 47.13 -26.23 -1.28
C LEU A 286 48.07 -27.44 -1.31
N ARG A 287 48.88 -27.68 -0.26
CA ARG A 287 49.75 -28.88 -0.18
C ARG A 287 48.92 -30.16 -0.12
N LYS A 288 47.67 -30.07 0.37
CA LYS A 288 46.71 -31.19 0.37
C LYS A 288 46.32 -31.66 -1.03
N ALA A 289 46.61 -30.87 -2.07
CA ALA A 289 46.38 -31.26 -3.46
C ALA A 289 47.44 -32.24 -4.02
N ARG A 290 48.61 -32.38 -3.35
CA ARG A 290 49.71 -33.26 -3.79
C ARG A 290 49.25 -34.72 -3.87
N GLY A 291 49.59 -35.40 -4.96
CA GLY A 291 49.12 -36.76 -5.27
C GLY A 291 47.64 -36.86 -5.63
N GLY A 292 46.92 -35.73 -5.72
CA GLY A 292 45.50 -35.66 -6.06
C GLY A 292 45.24 -35.36 -7.55
N PRO A 293 43.97 -35.41 -7.98
CA PRO A 293 43.60 -35.26 -9.40
C PRO A 293 43.83 -33.85 -9.98
N PHE A 294 44.13 -32.87 -9.13
CA PHE A 294 44.37 -31.47 -9.52
C PHE A 294 45.77 -30.96 -9.12
N GLU A 295 46.71 -31.86 -8.79
CA GLU A 295 48.08 -31.48 -8.41
C GLU A 295 48.74 -30.60 -9.49
N THR A 296 48.65 -30.99 -10.76
CA THR A 296 49.31 -30.27 -11.87
C THR A 296 48.87 -28.81 -11.97
N ILE A 297 47.58 -28.54 -11.75
CA ILE A 297 47.03 -27.18 -11.89
C ILE A 297 47.21 -26.34 -10.62
N LEU A 298 47.19 -26.96 -9.44
CA LEU A 298 47.33 -26.26 -8.16
C LEU A 298 48.78 -26.14 -7.68
N GLY A 299 49.70 -27.01 -8.14
CA GLY A 299 51.08 -27.03 -7.69
C GLY A 299 51.86 -25.74 -7.98
N GLY A 300 51.58 -25.10 -9.13
CA GLY A 300 52.15 -23.79 -9.45
C GLY A 300 51.71 -22.68 -8.48
N LEU A 301 50.45 -22.71 -8.06
CA LEU A 301 49.88 -21.74 -7.12
C LEU A 301 50.37 -21.95 -5.68
N GLU A 302 50.68 -23.19 -5.29
CA GLU A 302 51.16 -23.52 -3.95
C GLU A 302 52.41 -22.68 -3.58
N SER A 303 53.36 -22.59 -4.50
CA SER A 303 54.64 -21.89 -4.27
C SER A 303 54.53 -20.37 -4.11
N VAL A 304 53.47 -19.77 -4.66
CA VAL A 304 53.24 -18.32 -4.68
C VAL A 304 52.05 -17.90 -3.82
N PHE A 305 51.42 -18.84 -3.09
CA PHE A 305 50.12 -18.61 -2.44
C PHE A 305 50.08 -17.41 -1.50
N HIS A 306 51.17 -17.20 -0.75
CA HIS A 306 51.32 -16.13 0.23
C HIS A 306 51.81 -14.80 -0.36
N ASP A 307 52.23 -14.77 -1.62
CA ASP A 307 52.58 -13.54 -2.34
C ASP A 307 51.38 -13.10 -3.18
N ASP A 308 50.69 -12.05 -2.74
CA ASP A 308 49.50 -11.53 -3.40
C ASP A 308 49.70 -11.19 -4.88
N LEU A 309 50.88 -10.70 -5.26
CA LEU A 309 51.18 -10.30 -6.62
C LEU A 309 51.53 -11.52 -7.46
N ALA A 310 52.46 -12.35 -6.99
CA ALA A 310 52.89 -13.55 -7.70
C ALA A 310 51.73 -14.55 -7.86
N PHE A 311 50.87 -14.70 -6.84
CA PHE A 311 49.66 -15.49 -6.92
C PHE A 311 48.70 -14.97 -8.01
N ARG A 312 48.40 -13.67 -8.02
CA ARG A 312 47.51 -13.07 -9.04
C ARG A 312 48.07 -13.23 -10.46
N MET A 313 49.37 -13.08 -10.64
CA MET A 313 50.03 -13.28 -11.94
C MET A 313 49.93 -14.74 -12.40
N ALA A 314 50.30 -15.69 -11.53
CA ALA A 314 50.22 -17.11 -11.85
C ALA A 314 48.78 -17.57 -12.13
N LEU A 315 47.82 -17.09 -11.33
CA LEU A 315 46.40 -17.40 -11.50
C LEU A 315 45.84 -16.86 -12.82
N ASN A 316 46.16 -15.64 -13.21
CA ASN A 316 45.72 -15.06 -14.49
C ASN A 316 46.28 -15.83 -15.69
N GLU A 317 47.52 -16.30 -15.60
CA GLU A 317 48.11 -17.12 -16.63
C GLU A 317 47.40 -18.47 -16.73
N LEU A 318 47.10 -19.11 -15.60
CA LEU A 318 46.31 -20.34 -15.57
C LEU A 318 44.89 -20.12 -16.13
N TYR A 319 44.22 -19.02 -15.80
CA TYR A 319 42.92 -18.67 -16.40
C TYR A 319 43.03 -18.59 -17.93
N ARG A 320 44.03 -17.87 -18.44
CA ARG A 320 44.28 -17.72 -19.88
C ARG A 320 44.48 -19.09 -20.55
N GLU A 321 45.34 -19.93 -19.99
CA GLU A 321 45.61 -21.27 -20.50
C GLU A 321 44.34 -22.14 -20.53
N GLN A 322 43.56 -22.14 -19.45
CA GLN A 322 42.29 -22.88 -19.41
C GLN A 322 41.31 -22.38 -20.47
N TYR A 323 41.21 -21.07 -20.66
CA TYR A 323 40.36 -20.52 -21.71
C TYR A 323 40.77 -20.93 -23.12
N GLU A 324 42.07 -20.92 -23.42
CA GLU A 324 42.61 -21.37 -24.71
C GLU A 324 42.34 -22.87 -24.95
N LEU A 325 42.53 -23.69 -23.92
CA LEU A 325 42.24 -25.12 -23.97
C LEU A 325 40.74 -25.40 -24.15
N ILE A 326 39.86 -24.65 -23.48
CA ILE A 326 38.40 -24.74 -23.68
C ILE A 326 38.04 -24.41 -25.13
N MET A 327 38.61 -23.33 -25.69
CA MET A 327 38.35 -22.93 -27.08
C MET A 327 38.83 -24.00 -28.07
N LYS A 328 39.99 -24.61 -27.83
CA LYS A 328 40.51 -25.72 -28.63
C LYS A 328 39.58 -26.94 -28.63
N ASN A 329 38.90 -27.19 -27.50
CA ASN A 329 37.99 -28.32 -27.32
C ASN A 329 36.50 -27.98 -27.54
N LYS A 330 36.18 -26.81 -28.10
CA LYS A 330 34.80 -26.29 -28.22
C LYS A 330 33.78 -27.30 -28.78
N ARG A 331 34.20 -28.10 -29.77
CA ARG A 331 33.35 -29.13 -30.40
C ARG A 331 32.83 -30.18 -29.42
N ALA A 332 33.61 -30.55 -28.39
CA ALA A 332 33.17 -31.49 -27.37
C ALA A 332 32.06 -30.91 -26.49
N TYR A 333 32.16 -29.63 -26.14
CA TYR A 333 31.11 -28.95 -25.38
C TYR A 333 29.83 -28.73 -26.21
N ASP A 334 29.97 -28.38 -27.49
CA ASP A 334 28.82 -28.16 -28.39
C ASP A 334 28.00 -29.46 -28.61
N HIS A 335 28.60 -30.64 -28.42
CA HIS A 335 27.89 -31.92 -28.42
C HIS A 335 26.77 -31.95 -27.37
N PHE A 336 26.93 -31.29 -26.23
CA PHE A 336 25.93 -31.31 -25.17
C PHE A 336 24.59 -30.65 -25.54
N ASN A 337 24.56 -29.81 -26.59
CA ASN A 337 23.30 -29.27 -27.13
C ASN A 337 22.39 -30.40 -27.66
N THR A 338 23.00 -31.53 -28.06
CA THR A 338 22.30 -32.66 -28.66
C THR A 338 21.74 -33.65 -27.63
N THR A 339 22.18 -33.57 -26.38
CA THR A 339 21.86 -34.51 -25.29
C THR A 339 20.98 -33.87 -24.22
N SER A 340 20.44 -34.69 -23.32
CA SER A 340 19.64 -34.27 -22.15
C SER A 340 19.51 -35.45 -21.17
N TYR A 341 19.13 -35.19 -19.92
CA TYR A 341 18.81 -36.29 -18.99
C TYR A 341 17.64 -37.13 -19.53
N ALA A 342 17.80 -38.45 -19.50
CA ALA A 342 16.93 -39.38 -20.23
C ALA A 342 15.44 -39.29 -19.83
N VAL A 343 15.16 -39.16 -18.54
CA VAL A 343 13.78 -39.15 -18.01
C VAL A 343 13.07 -37.82 -18.25
N LEU A 344 13.83 -36.72 -18.26
CA LEU A 344 13.29 -35.36 -18.38
C LEU A 344 13.20 -34.91 -19.84
N GLY A 345 14.10 -35.38 -20.71
CA GLY A 345 14.18 -34.94 -22.10
C GLY A 345 14.59 -33.46 -22.23
N LYS A 346 14.45 -32.90 -23.44
CA LYS A 346 14.80 -31.51 -23.73
C LYS A 346 13.64 -30.55 -23.41
N GLU A 347 13.96 -29.37 -22.84
CA GLU A 347 13.01 -28.33 -22.43
C GLU A 347 12.03 -27.97 -23.55
N GLN A 348 12.57 -27.74 -24.74
CA GLN A 348 11.80 -27.27 -25.88
C GLN A 348 11.32 -28.37 -26.82
N SER A 349 11.43 -29.67 -26.48
CA SER A 349 11.07 -30.73 -27.44
C SER A 349 9.58 -30.81 -27.77
N ILE A 350 8.68 -30.44 -26.85
CA ILE A 350 7.24 -30.34 -27.13
C ILE A 350 6.93 -29.09 -27.94
N GLN A 351 7.57 -27.96 -27.62
CA GLN A 351 7.42 -26.72 -28.38
C GLN A 351 7.98 -26.88 -29.81
N GLY A 352 9.05 -27.64 -30.00
CA GLY A 352 9.65 -27.94 -31.30
C GLY A 352 8.78 -28.81 -32.22
N LEU A 353 7.73 -29.47 -31.69
CA LEU A 353 6.74 -30.18 -32.52
C LEU A 353 5.75 -29.23 -33.20
N LEU A 354 5.54 -28.04 -32.62
CA LEU A 354 4.50 -27.08 -33.04
C LEU A 354 5.09 -25.74 -33.51
N TRP A 355 6.33 -25.42 -33.16
CA TRP A 355 6.95 -24.10 -33.34
C TRP A 355 8.41 -24.20 -33.81
N LYS A 356 8.91 -23.16 -34.49
CA LYS A 356 10.35 -23.00 -34.77
C LYS A 356 11.05 -22.45 -33.53
N VAL A 357 11.74 -23.32 -32.78
CA VAL A 357 12.35 -22.95 -31.50
C VAL A 357 13.85 -22.67 -31.62
N LEU A 358 14.34 -21.66 -30.89
CA LEU A 358 15.75 -21.33 -30.78
C LEU A 358 16.46 -22.30 -29.84
N ASP A 359 17.49 -23.00 -30.34
CA ASP A 359 18.29 -23.98 -29.57
C ASP A 359 19.33 -23.30 -28.66
N GLN A 360 18.83 -22.60 -27.64
CA GLN A 360 19.64 -21.86 -26.67
C GLN A 360 19.20 -22.21 -25.25
N ARG A 361 20.12 -22.07 -24.28
CA ARG A 361 19.79 -22.29 -22.87
C ARG A 361 18.77 -21.26 -22.40
N ILE A 362 17.69 -21.75 -21.80
CA ILE A 362 16.70 -20.94 -21.10
C ILE A 362 17.13 -20.76 -19.63
N VAL A 363 16.96 -19.55 -19.12
CA VAL A 363 17.14 -19.18 -17.72
C VAL A 363 15.96 -18.32 -17.26
N HIS A 364 15.71 -18.33 -15.96
CA HIS A 364 14.84 -17.35 -15.31
C HIS A 364 15.67 -16.13 -14.93
N TYR A 365 15.35 -14.97 -15.49
CA TYR A 365 16.10 -13.74 -15.26
C TYR A 365 15.33 -12.79 -14.35
N GLN A 366 15.87 -12.58 -13.14
CA GLN A 366 15.39 -11.66 -12.10
C GLN A 366 13.94 -11.86 -11.64
N SER A 367 13.26 -12.85 -12.20
CA SER A 367 11.84 -13.17 -12.03
C SER A 367 11.60 -14.53 -12.68
N HIS A 368 10.39 -15.06 -12.57
CA HIS A 368 10.01 -16.32 -13.22
C HIS A 368 10.00 -16.26 -14.76
N ASN A 369 10.29 -15.11 -15.37
CA ASN A 369 10.30 -14.95 -16.82
C ASN A 369 11.42 -15.73 -17.49
N ASP A 370 11.06 -16.54 -18.49
CA ASP A 370 12.01 -17.23 -19.36
C ASP A 370 12.74 -16.23 -20.28
N THR A 371 14.05 -16.36 -20.35
CA THR A 371 14.90 -15.70 -21.34
C THR A 371 16.03 -16.61 -21.78
N PHE A 372 16.73 -16.23 -22.86
CA PHE A 372 17.91 -16.94 -23.31
C PHE A 372 19.15 -16.43 -22.59
N LEU A 373 19.99 -17.35 -22.11
CA LEU A 373 21.24 -17.00 -21.41
C LEU A 373 22.14 -16.06 -22.25
N PRO A 374 22.33 -16.24 -23.57
CA PRO A 374 23.09 -15.30 -24.39
C PRO A 374 22.52 -13.87 -24.45
N SER A 375 21.23 -13.68 -24.17
CA SER A 375 20.62 -12.35 -24.07
C SER A 375 20.92 -11.66 -22.74
N VAL A 376 21.29 -12.43 -21.70
CA VAL A 376 21.66 -11.93 -20.36
C VAL A 376 23.17 -11.74 -20.26
N VAL A 377 23.94 -12.71 -20.76
CA VAL A 377 25.41 -12.71 -20.80
C VAL A 377 25.84 -12.84 -22.26
N PRO A 378 26.05 -11.71 -22.97
CA PRO A 378 26.41 -11.76 -24.37
C PRO A 378 27.81 -12.37 -24.54
N VAL A 379 27.93 -13.27 -25.52
CA VAL A 379 29.22 -13.85 -25.92
C VAL A 379 29.97 -12.84 -26.81
N PRO A 380 31.31 -12.70 -26.68
CA PRO A 380 32.11 -11.86 -27.55
C PRO A 380 31.89 -12.15 -29.03
N SER A 381 31.89 -11.09 -29.84
CA SER A 381 31.66 -11.18 -31.29
C SER A 381 32.84 -11.90 -31.97
N GLY A 382 32.57 -12.70 -33.00
CA GLY A 382 33.63 -13.34 -33.81
C GLY A 382 34.14 -14.69 -33.30
N GLY A 383 33.67 -15.18 -32.15
CA GLY A 383 33.85 -16.58 -31.71
C GLY A 383 35.29 -16.99 -31.38
N LYS A 384 36.22 -16.04 -31.24
CA LYS A 384 37.63 -16.29 -30.89
C LYS A 384 37.89 -16.37 -29.39
N PHE A 385 37.06 -15.69 -28.60
CA PHE A 385 37.12 -15.69 -27.14
C PHE A 385 35.89 -16.34 -26.55
N LEU A 386 36.04 -16.86 -25.34
CA LEU A 386 34.95 -17.55 -24.64
C LEU A 386 33.99 -16.55 -24.01
N ASN A 387 34.56 -15.53 -23.36
CA ASN A 387 33.89 -14.47 -22.65
C ASN A 387 34.80 -13.23 -22.62
N TYR A 388 34.31 -12.12 -22.06
CA TYR A 388 35.08 -10.88 -21.97
C TYR A 388 36.32 -10.99 -21.08
N GLU A 389 36.33 -11.89 -20.09
CA GLU A 389 37.52 -12.12 -19.27
C GLU A 389 38.65 -12.75 -20.08
N HIS A 390 38.35 -13.77 -20.90
CA HIS A 390 39.32 -14.38 -21.81
C HIS A 390 39.93 -13.32 -22.74
N ALA A 391 39.10 -12.50 -23.38
CA ALA A 391 39.58 -11.43 -24.26
C ALA A 391 40.48 -10.43 -23.51
N ARG A 392 40.10 -10.03 -22.30
CA ARG A 392 40.86 -9.09 -21.46
C ARG A 392 42.22 -9.65 -21.05
N LEU A 393 42.28 -10.91 -20.60
CA LEU A 393 43.54 -11.55 -20.21
C LEU A 393 44.53 -11.62 -21.38
N TYR A 394 44.03 -11.99 -22.56
CA TYR A 394 44.83 -12.02 -23.79
C TYR A 394 45.41 -10.63 -24.14
N LEU A 395 44.60 -9.58 -24.01
CA LEU A 395 44.99 -8.22 -24.37
C LEU A 395 45.90 -7.55 -23.35
N ASN A 396 45.66 -7.76 -22.05
CA ASN A 396 46.51 -7.23 -20.98
C ASN A 396 47.97 -7.67 -21.15
N GLN A 397 48.18 -8.95 -21.50
CA GLN A 397 49.51 -9.48 -21.78
C GLN A 397 50.17 -8.77 -22.97
N ARG A 398 49.41 -8.49 -24.03
CA ARG A 398 49.92 -7.83 -25.25
C ARG A 398 50.26 -6.36 -25.04
N LEU A 399 49.48 -5.65 -24.23
CA LEU A 399 49.63 -4.23 -23.95
C LEU A 399 50.54 -3.94 -22.74
N GLY A 400 51.07 -4.97 -22.07
CA GLY A 400 51.90 -4.80 -20.87
C GLY A 400 51.12 -4.21 -19.68
N LEU A 401 49.82 -4.51 -19.59
CA LEU A 401 48.94 -4.05 -18.54
C LEU A 401 49.03 -5.00 -17.34
N SER A 402 49.52 -4.50 -16.22
CA SER A 402 49.55 -5.24 -14.95
C SER A 402 48.22 -5.15 -14.21
N THR A 403 47.91 -6.15 -13.38
CA THR A 403 46.72 -6.16 -12.53
C THR A 403 46.65 -5.01 -11.54
N GLU A 404 47.79 -4.60 -10.98
CA GLU A 404 47.90 -3.56 -9.93
C GLU A 404 47.81 -2.12 -10.46
N MET A 405 47.69 -1.94 -11.77
CA MET A 405 47.56 -0.62 -12.35
C MET A 405 46.16 -0.06 -12.04
N SER A 406 46.09 1.20 -11.61
CA SER A 406 44.80 1.86 -11.38
C SER A 406 43.98 1.85 -12.68
N LEU A 407 42.66 1.80 -12.59
CA LEU A 407 41.81 1.84 -13.79
C LEU A 407 42.12 3.07 -14.69
N PRO A 408 42.31 4.29 -14.14
CA PRO A 408 42.82 5.43 -14.91
C PRO A 408 44.14 5.16 -15.63
N ASP A 409 45.12 4.53 -14.96
CA ASP A 409 46.42 4.24 -15.55
C ASP A 409 46.34 3.13 -16.60
N LYS A 410 45.47 2.13 -16.42
CA LYS A 410 45.18 1.10 -17.42
C LYS A 410 44.65 1.73 -18.70
N ILE A 411 43.71 2.67 -18.58
CA ILE A 411 43.17 3.44 -19.72
C ILE A 411 44.30 4.20 -20.40
N ARG A 412 45.10 4.97 -19.66
CA ARG A 412 46.22 5.75 -20.22
C ARG A 412 47.23 4.88 -20.96
N ARG A 413 47.73 3.83 -20.32
CA ARG A 413 48.75 2.94 -20.92
C ARG A 413 48.23 2.18 -22.12
N SER A 414 46.97 1.78 -22.10
CA SER A 414 46.37 1.10 -23.25
C SER A 414 46.28 2.05 -24.44
N VAL A 415 45.83 3.29 -24.22
CA VAL A 415 45.78 4.30 -25.28
C VAL A 415 47.17 4.66 -25.79
N GLU A 416 48.17 4.76 -24.90
CA GLU A 416 49.57 4.96 -25.29
C GLU A 416 50.11 3.81 -26.14
N GLY A 417 49.83 2.56 -25.73
CA GLY A 417 50.20 1.36 -26.50
C GLY A 417 49.53 1.34 -27.87
N LEU A 418 48.24 1.70 -27.94
CA LEU A 418 47.50 1.78 -29.20
C LEU A 418 48.01 2.91 -30.11
N VAL A 419 48.25 4.10 -29.58
CA VAL A 419 48.86 5.22 -30.34
C VAL A 419 50.24 4.82 -30.85
N LYS A 420 51.04 4.10 -30.05
CA LYS A 420 52.33 3.56 -30.48
C LYS A 420 52.18 2.58 -31.65
N ILE A 421 51.22 1.64 -31.57
CA ILE A 421 50.91 0.71 -32.66
C ILE A 421 50.46 1.48 -33.92
N CYS A 422 49.63 2.52 -33.79
CA CYS A 422 49.22 3.38 -34.90
C CYS A 422 50.40 4.06 -35.58
N ASN A 423 51.34 4.60 -34.80
CA ASN A 423 52.53 5.26 -35.33
C ASN A 423 53.45 4.26 -36.01
N HIS A 424 53.73 3.12 -35.39
CA HIS A 424 54.53 2.04 -35.98
C HIS A 424 53.90 1.50 -37.28
N ALA A 425 52.58 1.28 -37.32
CA ALA A 425 51.88 0.83 -38.52
C ALA A 425 51.97 1.86 -39.65
N ARG A 426 51.84 3.16 -39.33
CA ARG A 426 52.04 4.26 -40.31
C ARG A 426 53.47 4.29 -40.85
N GLU A 427 54.48 4.11 -40.00
CA GLU A 427 55.88 4.05 -40.40
C GLU A 427 56.16 2.85 -41.32
N LEU A 428 55.61 1.67 -41.00
CA LEU A 428 55.69 0.48 -41.85
C LEU A 428 54.98 0.69 -43.21
N LYS A 429 53.79 1.32 -43.22
CA LYS A 429 53.05 1.66 -44.45
C LYS A 429 53.81 2.65 -45.32
N ASN A 430 54.39 3.70 -44.72
CA ASN A 430 55.21 4.69 -45.42
C ASN A 430 56.46 4.04 -46.02
N LEU A 431 57.12 3.13 -45.29
CA LEU A 431 58.26 2.38 -45.81
C LEU A 431 57.86 1.45 -46.97
N GLN A 432 56.73 0.74 -46.87
CA GLN A 432 56.20 -0.07 -47.98
C GLN A 432 55.88 0.80 -49.20
N ALA A 433 55.31 1.99 -49.01
CA ALA A 433 55.05 2.93 -50.09
C ALA A 433 56.36 3.43 -50.75
N VAL A 434 57.38 3.74 -49.95
CA VAL A 434 58.72 4.10 -50.45
C VAL A 434 59.36 2.93 -51.21
N LEU A 435 59.32 1.71 -50.68
CA LEU A 435 59.85 0.51 -51.34
C LEU A 435 59.11 0.18 -52.65
N ASN A 436 57.80 0.39 -52.69
CA ASN A 436 56.98 0.18 -53.88
C ASN A 436 57.22 1.27 -54.94
N VAL A 437 57.48 2.52 -54.54
CA VAL A 437 57.85 3.62 -55.46
C VAL A 437 59.31 3.48 -55.94
N GLN A 438 60.21 2.94 -55.12
CA GLN A 438 61.62 2.70 -55.47
C GLN A 438 61.83 1.56 -56.48
N GLN A 439 60.83 0.71 -56.74
CA GLN A 439 60.85 -0.17 -57.92
C GLN A 439 60.77 0.61 -59.25
N VAL A 440 60.49 1.92 -59.22
CA VAL A 440 60.40 2.77 -60.42
C VAL A 440 61.59 3.74 -60.59
N GLN A 441 62.34 4.11 -59.55
CA GLN A 441 63.57 4.92 -59.71
C GLN A 441 64.57 4.74 -58.55
N ALA A 442 65.84 4.56 -58.91
CA ALA A 442 66.92 4.20 -57.99
C ALA A 442 67.49 5.39 -57.20
N LYS A 443 67.91 5.07 -55.97
CA LYS A 443 68.73 5.84 -54.99
C LYS A 443 68.03 6.96 -54.22
N VAL A 444 67.41 6.57 -53.10
CA VAL A 444 67.29 7.39 -51.89
C VAL A 444 67.65 6.52 -50.68
N GLU A 445 68.44 7.05 -49.74
CA GLU A 445 68.75 6.40 -48.45
C GLU A 445 67.46 6.08 -47.69
N VAL A 446 67.21 4.79 -47.46
CA VAL A 446 66.13 4.33 -46.60
C VAL A 446 66.53 4.67 -45.16
N LEU A 447 65.80 5.58 -44.51
CA LEU A 447 65.98 5.86 -43.09
C LEU A 447 65.86 4.54 -42.31
N PRO A 448 66.85 4.17 -41.46
CA PRO A 448 66.79 2.92 -40.72
C PRO A 448 65.61 2.95 -39.76
N LEU A 449 64.69 1.99 -39.92
CA LEU A 449 63.61 1.77 -38.96
C LEU A 449 64.20 1.47 -37.59
N ASN A 450 63.64 2.09 -36.55
CA ASN A 450 63.95 1.74 -35.18
C ASN A 450 63.58 0.27 -34.93
N THR A 451 64.44 -0.49 -34.24
CA THR A 451 64.21 -1.89 -33.85
C THR A 451 62.85 -2.10 -33.19
N SER A 452 62.35 -1.11 -32.44
CA SER A 452 61.03 -1.17 -31.80
C SER A 452 59.85 -1.24 -32.77
N VAL A 453 60.01 -0.73 -34.00
CA VAL A 453 58.97 -0.78 -35.06
C VAL A 453 59.01 -2.14 -35.76
N ILE A 454 60.22 -2.69 -35.93
CA ILE A 454 60.44 -4.00 -36.57
C ILE A 454 59.88 -5.13 -35.70
N ASP A 455 60.07 -5.05 -34.39
CA ASP A 455 59.64 -6.09 -33.44
C ASP A 455 58.14 -6.00 -33.05
N ASP A 456 57.42 -4.97 -33.49
CA ASP A 456 56.01 -4.76 -33.16
C ASP A 456 55.08 -5.65 -34.00
N LYS A 457 54.86 -6.88 -33.50
CA LYS A 457 54.01 -7.89 -34.15
C LYS A 457 52.56 -7.41 -34.38
N MET A 458 52.04 -6.50 -33.55
CA MET A 458 50.69 -5.95 -33.73
C MET A 458 50.66 -4.93 -34.86
N ALA A 459 51.67 -4.05 -34.94
CA ALA A 459 51.80 -3.10 -36.05
C ALA A 459 51.92 -3.83 -37.41
N HIS A 460 52.66 -4.94 -37.48
CA HIS A 460 52.72 -5.79 -38.67
C HIS A 460 51.38 -6.47 -38.99
N ALA A 461 50.68 -7.01 -37.97
CA ALA A 461 49.38 -7.64 -38.15
C ALA A 461 48.32 -6.68 -38.71
N VAL A 462 48.40 -5.40 -38.35
CA VAL A 462 47.48 -4.36 -38.82
C VAL A 462 47.92 -3.78 -40.17
N ASN A 463 49.22 -3.59 -40.40
CA ASN A 463 49.75 -3.07 -41.66
C ASN A 463 49.62 -4.05 -42.84
N SER A 464 49.50 -5.35 -42.57
CA SER A 464 49.36 -6.40 -43.60
C SER A 464 47.98 -6.46 -44.28
N ASN A 465 47.11 -5.44 -44.12
CA ASN A 465 45.72 -5.41 -44.61
C ASN A 465 44.87 -6.62 -44.16
N SER A 466 45.28 -7.32 -43.09
CA SER A 466 44.46 -8.38 -42.52
C SER A 466 43.30 -7.74 -41.77
N LYS A 467 42.06 -8.06 -42.18
CA LYS A 467 40.84 -7.68 -41.44
C LYS A 467 40.93 -8.09 -39.96
N GLU A 468 41.65 -9.18 -39.71
CA GLU A 468 41.84 -9.82 -38.40
C GLU A 468 42.68 -9.02 -37.41
N GLY A 469 43.79 -8.39 -37.84
CA GLY A 469 44.62 -7.57 -36.95
C GLY A 469 43.94 -6.25 -36.55
N TYR A 470 43.15 -5.71 -37.47
CA TYR A 470 42.33 -4.53 -37.24
C TYR A 470 41.18 -4.80 -36.25
N ASP A 471 40.45 -5.90 -36.43
CA ASP A 471 39.36 -6.31 -35.52
C ASP A 471 39.87 -6.54 -34.09
N LEU A 472 41.08 -7.08 -33.93
CA LEU A 472 41.68 -7.37 -32.62
C LEU A 472 42.04 -6.09 -31.84
N ILE A 473 42.45 -5.03 -32.52
CA ILE A 473 42.67 -3.70 -31.91
C ILE A 473 41.34 -3.06 -31.51
N LEU A 474 40.33 -3.15 -32.36
CA LEU A 474 39.00 -2.63 -32.04
C LEU A 474 38.36 -3.38 -30.86
N GLU A 475 38.62 -4.68 -30.73
CA GLU A 475 38.20 -5.47 -29.57
C GLU A 475 38.93 -5.04 -28.28
N ALA A 476 40.22 -4.71 -28.37
CA ALA A 476 40.98 -4.15 -27.24
C ALA A 476 40.45 -2.79 -26.77
N LEU A 477 40.06 -1.94 -27.72
CA LEU A 477 39.40 -0.68 -27.45
C LEU A 477 38.01 -0.87 -26.84
N SER A 478 37.27 -1.86 -27.32
CA SER A 478 35.97 -2.22 -26.76
C SER A 478 36.09 -2.64 -25.29
N ILE A 479 37.17 -3.33 -24.90
CA ILE A 479 37.44 -3.68 -23.50
C ILE A 479 37.71 -2.45 -22.64
N LEU A 480 38.44 -1.46 -23.14
CA LEU A 480 38.64 -0.19 -22.43
C LEU A 480 37.32 0.56 -22.24
N VAL A 481 36.47 0.56 -23.27
CA VAL A 481 35.13 1.13 -23.18
C VAL A 481 34.27 0.34 -22.19
N GLU A 482 34.35 -0.99 -22.15
CA GLU A 482 33.64 -1.82 -21.16
C GLU A 482 34.10 -1.56 -19.72
N GLU A 483 35.39 -1.33 -19.48
CA GLU A 483 35.92 -1.02 -18.16
C GLU A 483 35.50 0.37 -17.66
N VAL A 484 35.22 1.30 -18.58
CA VAL A 484 34.60 2.62 -18.30
C VAL A 484 33.08 2.52 -18.19
N ARG A 485 32.47 1.68 -19.02
CA ARG A 485 31.04 1.38 -19.06
C ARG A 485 30.59 0.82 -17.72
N LYS A 486 31.33 -0.10 -17.11
CA LYS A 486 30.95 -0.74 -15.82
C LYS A 486 30.69 0.28 -14.72
N PRO A 487 31.61 1.19 -14.35
CA PRO A 487 31.33 2.25 -13.37
C PRO A 487 30.15 3.16 -13.74
N PHE A 488 29.97 3.46 -15.03
CA PHE A 488 28.89 4.34 -15.52
C PHE A 488 27.51 3.66 -15.52
N LEU A 489 27.43 2.37 -15.87
CA LEU A 489 26.20 1.60 -15.78
C LEU A 489 25.84 1.23 -14.33
N MET A 490 26.84 1.05 -13.47
CA MET A 490 26.73 0.55 -12.09
C MET A 490 26.70 1.67 -11.02
N ASP A 491 26.57 2.94 -11.40
CA ASP A 491 26.33 4.06 -10.48
C ASP A 491 27.41 4.26 -9.39
N VAL A 492 28.66 3.86 -9.64
CA VAL A 492 29.74 3.84 -8.62
C VAL A 492 30.27 5.25 -8.29
N PRO A 493 30.49 5.62 -7.01
CA PRO A 493 30.96 6.96 -6.61
C PRO A 493 32.36 7.38 -7.09
N ALA A 494 33.20 6.45 -7.57
CA ALA A 494 34.61 6.69 -7.92
C ALA A 494 34.85 7.09 -9.39
N LEU A 495 33.99 7.96 -9.95
CA LEU A 495 33.93 8.26 -11.39
C LEU A 495 34.95 9.30 -11.88
N GLU A 496 35.41 10.22 -11.03
CA GLU A 496 36.14 11.41 -11.50
C GLU A 496 37.51 11.09 -12.11
N GLY A 497 38.31 10.23 -11.46
CA GLY A 497 39.63 9.83 -11.97
C GLY A 497 39.55 8.98 -13.25
N VAL A 498 38.48 8.19 -13.39
CA VAL A 498 38.23 7.35 -14.58
C VAL A 498 37.76 8.23 -15.73
N TYR A 499 36.79 9.12 -15.48
CA TYR A 499 36.29 10.07 -16.49
C TYR A 499 37.43 10.92 -17.06
N LYS A 500 38.30 11.46 -16.21
CA LYS A 500 39.46 12.24 -16.66
C LYS A 500 40.41 11.42 -17.53
N ALA A 501 40.68 10.16 -17.19
CA ALA A 501 41.53 9.30 -18.02
C ALA A 501 40.89 9.00 -19.39
N VAL A 502 39.56 8.90 -19.47
CA VAL A 502 38.81 8.76 -20.73
C VAL A 502 38.88 10.05 -21.54
N GLU A 503 38.68 11.20 -20.91
CA GLU A 503 38.84 12.50 -21.58
C GLU A 503 40.24 12.69 -22.14
N GLU A 504 41.28 12.35 -21.36
CA GLU A 504 42.68 12.33 -21.80
C GLU A 504 42.88 11.37 -22.98
N ALA A 505 42.23 10.20 -22.97
CA ALA A 505 42.29 9.23 -24.07
C ALA A 505 41.70 9.77 -25.38
N PHE A 506 40.48 10.32 -25.32
CA PHE A 506 39.84 10.96 -26.48
C PHE A 506 40.65 12.15 -26.98
N THR A 507 41.23 12.94 -26.08
CA THR A 507 42.10 14.07 -26.42
C THR A 507 43.36 13.60 -27.16
N LYS A 508 44.04 12.55 -26.66
CA LYS A 508 45.22 11.96 -27.31
C LYS A 508 44.90 11.44 -28.71
N LEU A 509 43.78 10.76 -28.90
CA LEU A 509 43.39 10.22 -30.22
C LEU A 509 42.90 11.30 -31.21
N LYS A 510 42.40 12.44 -30.70
CA LYS A 510 42.05 13.63 -31.49
C LYS A 510 43.24 14.56 -31.76
N ALA A 511 44.43 14.23 -31.25
CA ALA A 511 45.61 15.08 -31.39
C ALA A 511 45.91 15.37 -32.88
N PRO A 512 46.34 16.60 -33.24
CA PRO A 512 46.61 16.97 -34.62
C PRO A 512 47.56 16.01 -35.36
N GLU A 513 48.58 15.49 -34.66
CA GLU A 513 49.56 14.53 -35.20
C GLU A 513 49.00 13.15 -35.65
N LEU A 514 47.77 12.83 -35.23
CA LEU A 514 47.06 11.59 -35.58
C LEU A 514 45.89 11.83 -36.56
N GLN A 515 45.62 13.07 -36.98
CA GLN A 515 44.53 13.38 -37.92
C GLN A 515 44.69 12.64 -39.25
N ASP A 516 45.92 12.54 -39.75
CA ASP A 516 46.23 11.84 -41.01
C ASP A 516 46.50 10.33 -40.82
N ASN A 517 46.41 9.80 -39.59
CA ASN A 517 46.62 8.38 -39.31
C ASN A 517 45.30 7.61 -39.46
N GLU A 518 45.15 6.89 -40.58
CA GLU A 518 43.97 6.10 -40.91
C GLU A 518 43.56 5.13 -39.78
N LEU A 519 44.52 4.46 -39.14
CA LEU A 519 44.23 3.54 -38.02
C LEU A 519 43.72 4.31 -36.79
N ALA A 520 44.34 5.45 -36.46
CA ALA A 520 43.90 6.27 -35.32
C ALA A 520 42.50 6.87 -35.54
N GLN A 521 42.19 7.33 -36.76
CA GLN A 521 40.85 7.82 -37.11
C GLN A 521 39.79 6.72 -37.03
N ASN A 522 40.15 5.52 -37.47
CA ASN A 522 39.32 4.33 -37.36
C ASN A 522 39.07 3.92 -35.89
N ILE A 523 40.09 3.98 -35.05
CA ILE A 523 39.99 3.77 -33.60
C ILE A 523 39.08 4.83 -32.96
N LEU A 524 39.29 6.11 -33.26
CA LEU A 524 38.47 7.21 -32.75
C LEU A 524 37.01 7.08 -33.18
N LYS A 525 36.77 6.72 -34.45
CA LYS A 525 35.43 6.44 -34.97
C LYS A 525 34.77 5.28 -34.22
N LYS A 526 35.51 4.20 -33.94
CA LYS A 526 35.00 3.08 -33.14
C LYS A 526 34.70 3.51 -31.69
N LEU A 527 35.57 4.28 -31.04
CA LEU A 527 35.31 4.79 -29.69
C LEU A 527 34.10 5.73 -29.62
N ASN A 528 33.91 6.61 -30.61
CA ASN A 528 32.71 7.44 -30.72
C ASN A 528 31.46 6.57 -30.88
N ALA A 529 31.52 5.56 -31.76
CA ALA A 529 30.41 4.62 -31.98
C ALA A 529 30.10 3.77 -30.73
N ASP A 530 31.12 3.34 -29.99
CA ASP A 530 30.95 2.56 -28.76
C ASP A 530 30.42 3.45 -27.62
N LEU A 531 30.87 4.71 -27.51
CA LEU A 531 30.32 5.68 -26.56
C LEU A 531 28.84 5.95 -26.86
N GLU A 532 28.50 6.20 -28.13
CA GLU A 532 27.12 6.32 -28.58
C GLU A 532 26.32 5.07 -28.21
N GLN A 533 26.85 3.88 -28.52
CA GLN A 533 26.21 2.62 -28.18
C GLN A 533 25.99 2.48 -26.67
N VAL A 534 26.96 2.82 -25.83
CA VAL A 534 26.84 2.75 -24.36
C VAL A 534 25.75 3.69 -23.86
N LEU A 535 25.70 4.94 -24.35
CA LEU A 535 24.67 5.91 -23.97
C LEU A 535 23.28 5.47 -24.47
N VAL A 536 23.19 4.97 -25.69
CA VAL A 536 21.97 4.41 -26.27
C VAL A 536 21.51 3.17 -25.50
N LEU A 537 22.42 2.28 -25.11
CA LEU A 537 22.12 1.10 -24.29
C LEU A 537 21.64 1.49 -22.90
N LYS A 538 22.32 2.44 -22.23
CA LYS A 538 21.88 2.93 -20.90
C LYS A 538 20.51 3.59 -21.00
N ARG A 539 20.28 4.42 -22.02
CA ARG A 539 18.96 5.00 -22.30
C ARG A 539 17.92 3.90 -22.54
N GLY A 540 18.26 2.90 -23.35
CA GLY A 540 17.41 1.74 -23.62
C GLY A 540 17.06 0.94 -22.36
N GLU A 541 18.05 0.68 -21.51
CA GLU A 541 17.89 0.02 -20.20
C GLU A 541 16.96 0.84 -19.29
N LEU A 542 17.20 2.14 -19.15
CA LEU A 542 16.37 3.02 -18.34
C LEU A 542 14.94 3.10 -18.86
N PHE A 543 14.78 3.15 -20.18
CA PHE A 543 13.47 3.22 -20.82
C PHE A 543 12.75 1.87 -20.72
N ASN A 544 13.48 0.76 -20.77
CA ASN A 544 12.93 -0.56 -20.53
C ASN A 544 12.50 -0.71 -19.07
N ASN A 545 13.32 -0.29 -18.11
CA ASN A 545 12.96 -0.27 -16.69
C ASN A 545 11.71 0.59 -16.46
N TYR A 546 11.66 1.78 -17.08
CA TYR A 546 10.48 2.66 -17.10
C TYR A 546 9.25 1.97 -17.69
N ASN A 547 9.38 1.30 -18.84
CA ASN A 547 8.27 0.63 -19.50
C ASN A 547 7.80 -0.57 -18.67
N GLN A 548 8.73 -1.32 -18.08
CA GLN A 548 8.47 -2.46 -17.22
C GLN A 548 7.69 -2.03 -15.97
N ILE A 549 8.12 -0.97 -15.28
CA ILE A 549 7.38 -0.47 -14.13
C ILE A 549 6.02 0.10 -14.53
N CYS A 550 5.92 0.78 -15.69
CA CYS A 550 4.64 1.20 -16.25
C CYS A 550 3.72 0.01 -16.56
N THR A 551 4.27 -1.11 -17.02
CA THR A 551 3.54 -2.35 -17.26
C THR A 551 3.06 -2.99 -15.95
N TYR A 552 3.91 -3.04 -14.93
CA TYR A 552 3.52 -3.52 -13.60
C TYR A 552 2.42 -2.65 -13.00
N MET A 553 2.55 -1.32 -13.10
CA MET A 553 1.52 -0.36 -12.69
C MET A 553 0.25 -0.40 -13.55
N LYS A 554 0.26 -0.98 -14.76
CA LYS A 554 -0.98 -1.26 -15.51
C LYS A 554 -1.69 -2.50 -14.99
N GLY A 555 -0.95 -3.45 -14.42
CA GLY A 555 -1.46 -4.72 -13.93
C GLY A 555 -1.94 -5.64 -15.06
N GLY A 556 -1.96 -6.95 -14.80
CA GLY A 556 -2.66 -7.91 -15.66
C GLY A 556 -1.91 -8.46 -16.88
N LYS A 557 -0.63 -8.11 -17.10
CA LYS A 557 0.15 -8.76 -18.19
C LYS A 557 0.28 -10.27 -17.99
N PHE A 558 0.47 -10.72 -16.74
CA PHE A 558 0.44 -12.14 -16.38
C PHE A 558 -0.88 -12.80 -16.81
N PHE A 559 -1.99 -12.10 -16.59
CA PHE A 559 -3.34 -12.56 -16.92
C PHE A 559 -3.55 -12.60 -18.44
N ASP A 560 -3.18 -11.53 -19.15
CA ASP A 560 -3.32 -11.45 -20.61
C ASP A 560 -2.44 -12.50 -21.31
N GLY A 561 -1.20 -12.70 -20.83
CA GLY A 561 -0.29 -13.73 -21.33
C GLY A 561 -0.85 -15.14 -21.16
N MET A 562 -1.38 -15.45 -19.96
CA MET A 562 -2.07 -16.71 -19.70
C MET A 562 -3.26 -16.92 -20.66
N ILE A 563 -4.11 -15.89 -20.83
CA ILE A 563 -5.27 -15.97 -21.73
C ILE A 563 -4.84 -16.13 -23.20
N ALA A 564 -3.74 -15.51 -23.63
CA ALA A 564 -3.20 -15.70 -24.97
C ALA A 564 -2.73 -17.14 -25.20
N THR A 565 -2.01 -17.72 -24.24
CA THR A 565 -1.58 -19.12 -24.29
C THR A 565 -2.77 -20.08 -24.32
N LEU A 566 -3.77 -19.87 -23.46
CA LEU A 566 -5.01 -20.66 -23.45
C LEU A 566 -5.75 -20.61 -24.80
N ASN A 567 -5.86 -19.42 -25.39
CA ASN A 567 -6.46 -19.24 -26.72
C ASN A 567 -5.68 -19.97 -27.82
N GLN A 568 -4.36 -20.01 -27.71
CA GLN A 568 -3.51 -20.73 -28.65
C GLN A 568 -3.71 -22.25 -28.49
N THR A 569 -3.71 -22.76 -27.27
CA THR A 569 -4.03 -24.17 -26.97
C THR A 569 -5.39 -24.58 -27.52
N LEU A 570 -6.42 -23.73 -27.35
CA LEU A 570 -7.75 -23.94 -27.92
C LEU A 570 -7.73 -24.05 -29.46
N LYS A 571 -7.01 -23.16 -30.14
CA LYS A 571 -6.86 -23.20 -31.60
C LYS A 571 -6.16 -24.48 -32.04
N ASP A 572 -5.13 -24.91 -31.34
CA ASP A 572 -4.35 -26.08 -31.72
C ASP A 572 -5.14 -27.39 -31.47
N LEU A 573 -5.89 -27.47 -30.36
CA LEU A 573 -6.86 -28.53 -30.13
C LEU A 573 -7.89 -28.60 -31.27
N SER A 574 -8.44 -27.45 -31.68
CA SER A 574 -9.42 -27.39 -32.78
C SER A 574 -8.85 -27.80 -34.15
N LYS A 575 -7.54 -27.61 -34.38
CA LYS A 575 -6.85 -28.01 -35.62
C LYS A 575 -6.45 -29.48 -35.64
N SER A 576 -6.22 -30.09 -34.47
CA SER A 576 -5.95 -31.53 -34.36
C SER A 576 -7.19 -32.42 -34.59
N HIS A 577 -8.37 -31.82 -34.77
CA HIS A 577 -9.63 -32.54 -34.93
C HIS A 577 -9.98 -32.84 -36.40
N GLU A 578 -9.38 -33.92 -36.90
CA GLU A 578 -10.10 -34.89 -37.76
C GLU A 578 -10.61 -36.10 -36.95
N SER A 579 -10.43 -36.14 -35.61
CA SER A 579 -10.77 -37.32 -34.79
C SER A 579 -11.91 -37.10 -33.78
N THR A 580 -12.71 -38.15 -33.63
CA THR A 580 -13.85 -38.40 -32.74
C THR A 580 -13.52 -38.42 -31.23
N ASP A 581 -12.47 -37.72 -30.78
CA ASP A 581 -12.03 -37.73 -29.38
C ASP A 581 -12.92 -36.84 -28.50
N ILE A 582 -13.83 -37.51 -27.77
CA ILE A 582 -14.79 -36.90 -26.85
C ILE A 582 -14.06 -36.16 -25.70
N GLU A 583 -12.92 -36.65 -25.25
CA GLU A 583 -12.19 -36.06 -24.12
C GLU A 583 -11.49 -34.76 -24.53
N ALA A 584 -10.83 -34.74 -25.69
CA ALA A 584 -10.24 -33.52 -26.24
C ALA A 584 -11.31 -32.44 -26.54
N SER A 585 -12.51 -32.86 -26.98
CA SER A 585 -13.66 -31.96 -27.14
C SER A 585 -14.14 -31.39 -25.80
N ASN A 586 -14.22 -32.22 -24.75
CA ASN A 586 -14.63 -31.77 -23.42
C ASN A 586 -13.61 -30.82 -22.79
N LEU A 587 -12.30 -31.11 -22.91
CA LEU A 587 -11.24 -30.19 -22.49
C LEU A 587 -11.34 -28.86 -23.23
N SER A 588 -11.55 -28.88 -24.55
CA SER A 588 -11.74 -27.67 -25.36
C SER A 588 -12.93 -26.83 -24.86
N LYS A 589 -14.05 -27.45 -24.47
CA LYS A 589 -15.20 -26.72 -23.89
C LYS A 589 -14.86 -26.06 -22.55
N GLN A 590 -14.14 -26.75 -21.67
CA GLN A 590 -13.71 -26.18 -20.38
C GLN A 590 -12.80 -24.97 -20.59
N LEU A 591 -11.79 -25.11 -21.45
CA LEU A 591 -10.87 -24.01 -21.77
C LEU A 591 -11.60 -22.82 -22.41
N LEU A 592 -12.57 -23.08 -23.29
CA LEU A 592 -13.38 -22.04 -23.91
C LEU A 592 -14.19 -21.26 -22.87
N LEU A 593 -14.78 -21.95 -21.89
CA LEU A 593 -15.54 -21.33 -20.80
C LEU A 593 -14.64 -20.43 -19.93
N ILE A 594 -13.43 -20.90 -19.61
CA ILE A 594 -12.44 -20.12 -18.85
C ILE A 594 -12.07 -18.84 -19.61
N VAL A 595 -11.74 -18.96 -20.89
CA VAL A 595 -11.40 -17.81 -21.74
C VAL A 595 -12.57 -16.84 -21.86
N GLN A 596 -13.80 -17.31 -22.04
CA GLN A 596 -14.98 -16.44 -22.12
C GLN A 596 -15.22 -15.69 -20.80
N ASN A 597 -15.13 -16.38 -19.66
CA ASN A 597 -15.33 -15.78 -18.35
C ASN A 597 -14.23 -14.78 -17.97
N SER A 598 -13.01 -14.95 -18.49
CA SER A 598 -11.89 -14.02 -18.27
C SER A 598 -12.19 -12.58 -18.69
N THR A 599 -13.08 -12.38 -19.67
CA THR A 599 -13.44 -11.05 -20.19
C THR A 599 -14.07 -10.14 -19.13
N LYS A 600 -14.71 -10.72 -18.11
CA LYS A 600 -15.31 -9.99 -16.98
C LYS A 600 -14.26 -9.37 -16.06
N LEU A 601 -13.01 -9.83 -16.13
CA LEU A 601 -11.91 -9.40 -15.27
C LEU A 601 -11.01 -8.33 -15.91
N LYS A 602 -11.39 -7.79 -17.08
CA LYS A 602 -10.57 -6.82 -17.81
C LYS A 602 -10.10 -5.65 -16.93
N ASN A 603 -11.00 -5.12 -16.10
CA ASN A 603 -10.75 -3.97 -15.21
C ASN A 603 -10.60 -4.37 -13.73
N ALA A 604 -10.51 -5.67 -13.43
CA ALA A 604 -10.32 -6.14 -12.06
C ALA A 604 -8.89 -5.88 -11.58
N SER A 605 -8.73 -5.73 -10.26
CA SER A 605 -7.44 -5.60 -9.58
C SER A 605 -6.57 -6.84 -9.80
N VAL A 606 -5.26 -6.71 -9.56
CA VAL A 606 -4.33 -7.84 -9.62
C VAL A 606 -4.77 -8.96 -8.68
N GLN A 607 -5.24 -8.60 -7.47
CA GLN A 607 -5.65 -9.56 -6.46
C GLN A 607 -6.92 -10.33 -6.86
N GLU A 608 -7.91 -9.65 -7.44
CA GLU A 608 -9.13 -10.30 -7.95
C GLU A 608 -8.80 -11.26 -9.11
N LYS A 609 -7.91 -10.85 -10.03
CA LYS A 609 -7.43 -11.72 -11.12
C LYS A 609 -6.74 -12.97 -10.57
N LYS A 610 -5.83 -12.80 -9.60
CA LYS A 610 -5.11 -13.91 -8.95
C LYS A 610 -6.05 -14.92 -8.31
N GLN A 611 -7.00 -14.45 -7.50
CA GLN A 611 -7.99 -15.30 -6.84
C GLN A 611 -8.83 -16.07 -7.86
N TRP A 612 -9.21 -15.42 -8.97
CA TRP A 612 -9.96 -16.10 -10.03
C TRP A 612 -9.14 -17.20 -10.71
N ILE A 613 -7.86 -16.95 -11.04
CA ILE A 613 -7.01 -17.98 -11.65
C ILE A 613 -6.88 -19.18 -10.71
N GLN A 614 -6.67 -18.96 -9.41
CA GLN A 614 -6.57 -20.02 -8.41
C GLN A 614 -7.83 -20.90 -8.38
N LEU A 615 -9.02 -20.29 -8.40
CA LEU A 615 -10.29 -21.02 -8.50
C LEU A 615 -10.39 -21.86 -9.78
N GLN A 616 -9.89 -21.37 -10.91
CA GLN A 616 -9.90 -22.14 -12.16
C GLN A 616 -8.89 -23.28 -12.16
N ILE A 617 -7.73 -23.12 -11.52
CA ILE A 617 -6.73 -24.17 -11.33
C ILE A 617 -7.34 -25.34 -10.53
N GLU A 618 -8.04 -25.05 -9.44
CA GLU A 618 -8.73 -26.07 -8.64
C GLU A 618 -9.76 -26.85 -9.48
N HIS A 619 -10.58 -26.13 -10.25
CA HIS A 619 -11.60 -26.73 -11.11
C HIS A 619 -10.99 -27.62 -12.22
N LEU A 620 -9.97 -27.13 -12.93
CA LEU A 620 -9.29 -27.91 -13.98
C LEU A 620 -8.48 -29.07 -13.41
N GLY A 621 -7.93 -28.93 -12.20
CA GLY A 621 -7.21 -30.00 -11.51
C GLY A 621 -8.12 -31.21 -11.25
N HIS A 622 -9.35 -30.96 -10.77
CA HIS A 622 -10.36 -32.02 -10.63
C HIS A 622 -10.72 -32.65 -11.99
N PHE A 623 -10.90 -31.83 -13.04
CA PHE A 623 -11.18 -32.33 -14.38
C PHE A 623 -10.06 -33.19 -14.96
N GLU A 624 -8.78 -32.88 -14.67
CA GLU A 624 -7.63 -33.70 -15.11
C GLU A 624 -7.70 -35.14 -14.57
N GLU A 625 -8.17 -35.32 -13.34
CA GLU A 625 -8.31 -36.64 -12.70
C GLU A 625 -9.35 -37.51 -13.41
N GLU A 626 -10.35 -36.90 -14.05
CA GLU A 626 -11.43 -37.59 -14.78
C GLU A 626 -11.00 -38.07 -16.18
N LEU A 627 -10.00 -37.43 -16.79
CA LEU A 627 -9.51 -37.77 -18.13
C LEU A 627 -8.89 -39.18 -18.15
N GLN A 628 -8.97 -39.90 -19.27
CA GLN A 628 -8.31 -41.20 -19.44
C GLN A 628 -7.18 -41.15 -20.49
N SER A 629 -7.33 -40.34 -21.53
CA SER A 629 -6.34 -40.13 -22.59
C SER A 629 -5.07 -39.47 -22.05
N SER A 630 -3.91 -40.09 -22.31
CA SER A 630 -2.61 -39.52 -21.96
C SER A 630 -2.36 -38.18 -22.66
N ALA A 631 -2.77 -38.05 -23.93
CA ALA A 631 -2.62 -36.82 -24.70
C ALA A 631 -3.48 -35.69 -24.13
N SER A 632 -4.76 -35.94 -23.82
CA SER A 632 -5.65 -34.94 -23.22
C SER A 632 -5.20 -34.54 -21.82
N LYS A 633 -4.71 -35.50 -21.02
CA LYS A 633 -4.06 -35.21 -19.72
C LYS A 633 -2.86 -34.29 -19.89
N ASP A 634 -1.95 -34.60 -20.81
CA ASP A 634 -0.74 -33.81 -21.03
C ASP A 634 -1.05 -32.38 -21.51
N ILE A 635 -2.12 -32.19 -22.29
CA ILE A 635 -2.58 -30.85 -22.69
C ILE A 635 -3.24 -30.12 -21.50
N CYS A 636 -4.09 -30.80 -20.71
CA CYS A 636 -4.69 -30.22 -19.50
C CYS A 636 -3.61 -29.77 -18.51
N ARG A 637 -2.55 -30.57 -18.36
CA ARG A 637 -1.36 -30.27 -17.55
C ARG A 637 -0.60 -29.04 -18.02
N LEU A 638 -0.39 -28.91 -19.32
CA LEU A 638 0.24 -27.73 -19.91
C LEU A 638 -0.55 -26.46 -19.55
N VAL A 639 -1.88 -26.54 -19.61
CA VAL A 639 -2.76 -25.44 -19.21
C VAL A 639 -2.63 -25.13 -17.72
N LEU A 640 -2.73 -26.15 -16.84
CA LEU A 640 -2.60 -25.98 -15.39
C LEU A 640 -1.26 -25.35 -15.00
N ASN A 641 -0.17 -25.74 -15.67
CA ASN A 641 1.14 -25.13 -15.50
C ASN A 641 1.13 -23.65 -15.91
N THR A 642 0.60 -23.33 -17.09
CA THR A 642 0.48 -21.95 -17.58
C THR A 642 -0.29 -21.06 -16.59
N MET A 643 -1.39 -21.57 -16.03
CA MET A 643 -2.20 -20.83 -15.06
C MET A 643 -1.46 -20.65 -13.73
N SER A 644 -0.74 -21.68 -13.28
CA SER A 644 0.08 -21.60 -12.07
C SER A 644 1.21 -20.57 -12.21
N GLU A 645 1.89 -20.56 -13.35
CA GLU A 645 2.92 -19.56 -13.69
C GLU A 645 2.35 -18.14 -13.65
N ALA A 646 1.12 -17.94 -14.12
CA ALA A 646 0.46 -16.64 -14.06
C ALA A 646 0.14 -16.19 -12.62
N VAL A 647 -0.26 -17.12 -11.74
CA VAL A 647 -0.43 -16.83 -10.30
C VAL A 647 0.90 -16.46 -9.67
N GLU A 648 1.99 -17.13 -10.03
CA GLU A 648 3.34 -16.81 -9.53
C GLU A 648 3.81 -15.45 -10.04
N GLU A 649 3.63 -15.16 -11.32
CA GLU A 649 4.00 -13.87 -11.90
C GLU A 649 3.24 -12.71 -11.24
N SER A 650 2.01 -12.95 -10.75
CA SER A 650 1.22 -11.96 -10.02
C SER A 650 1.91 -11.45 -8.74
N GLU A 651 2.84 -12.21 -8.14
CA GLU A 651 3.58 -11.77 -6.95
C GLU A 651 4.56 -10.62 -7.27
N ASN A 652 5.02 -10.51 -8.53
CA ASN A 652 5.87 -9.38 -8.97
C ASN A 652 5.12 -8.05 -8.98
N TYR A 653 3.80 -8.05 -8.71
CA TYR A 653 2.94 -6.87 -8.71
C TYR A 653 2.62 -6.38 -7.28
N SER A 654 3.43 -6.77 -6.29
CA SER A 654 3.25 -6.27 -4.92
C SER A 654 3.49 -4.75 -4.83
N ILE A 655 2.67 -4.06 -4.04
CA ILE A 655 2.72 -2.60 -3.90
C ILE A 655 4.09 -2.12 -3.42
N PRO A 656 4.72 -2.73 -2.38
CA PRO A 656 6.02 -2.26 -1.90
C PRO A 656 7.12 -2.35 -2.96
N GLU A 657 7.16 -3.45 -3.71
CA GLU A 657 8.17 -3.66 -4.75
C GLU A 657 7.95 -2.70 -5.93
N ILE A 658 6.70 -2.51 -6.39
CA ILE A 658 6.39 -1.55 -7.45
C ILE A 658 6.82 -0.13 -7.04
N MET A 659 6.49 0.31 -5.83
CA MET A 659 6.82 1.68 -5.40
C MET A 659 8.33 1.87 -5.20
N LYS A 660 9.04 0.84 -4.72
CA LYS A 660 10.50 0.85 -4.58
C LYS A 660 11.20 0.89 -5.94
N ASP A 661 10.76 0.07 -6.90
CA ASP A 661 11.28 0.08 -8.27
C ASP A 661 11.00 1.42 -8.95
N LEU A 662 9.82 2.02 -8.75
CA LEU A 662 9.50 3.35 -9.25
C LEU A 662 10.48 4.41 -8.75
N LEU A 663 10.77 4.39 -7.44
CA LEU A 663 11.71 5.31 -6.81
C LEU A 663 13.12 5.13 -7.40
N GLN A 664 13.56 3.88 -7.57
CA GLN A 664 14.85 3.56 -8.17
C GLN A 664 14.93 4.06 -9.63
N VAL A 665 13.90 3.82 -10.44
CA VAL A 665 13.86 4.26 -11.84
C VAL A 665 13.85 5.79 -11.94
N ASN A 666 13.08 6.47 -11.08
CA ASN A 666 13.04 7.94 -11.05
C ASN A 666 14.42 8.54 -10.74
N HIS A 667 15.13 7.98 -9.76
CA HIS A 667 16.46 8.44 -9.39
C HIS A 667 17.49 8.20 -10.51
N LYS A 668 17.46 7.01 -11.13
CA LYS A 668 18.35 6.66 -12.24
C LYS A 668 18.14 7.55 -13.48
N LEU A 669 16.89 7.90 -13.81
CA LEU A 669 16.59 8.84 -14.88
C LEU A 669 17.19 10.23 -14.59
N ARG A 670 17.05 10.73 -13.36
CA ARG A 670 17.64 12.02 -12.95
C ARG A 670 19.16 12.02 -13.09
N ARG A 671 19.83 10.99 -12.59
CA ARG A 671 21.29 10.87 -12.66
C ARG A 671 21.81 10.78 -14.09
N TYR A 672 21.08 10.07 -14.96
CA TYR A 672 21.41 10.02 -16.40
C TYR A 672 21.40 11.41 -17.02
N ARG A 673 20.34 12.20 -16.78
CA ARG A 673 20.22 13.59 -17.24
C ARG A 673 21.41 14.45 -16.79
N ASP A 674 21.72 14.41 -15.49
CA ASP A 674 22.80 15.18 -14.89
C ASP A 674 24.18 14.84 -15.50
N SER A 675 24.36 13.61 -15.99
CA SER A 675 25.62 13.12 -16.57
C SER A 675 25.79 13.45 -18.07
N LEU A 676 24.71 13.74 -18.80
CA LEU A 676 24.78 13.98 -20.27
C LEU A 676 25.69 15.16 -20.63
N LYS A 677 25.78 16.17 -19.76
CA LYS A 677 26.64 17.34 -19.95
C LYS A 677 28.12 16.97 -20.04
N ASP A 678 28.56 15.98 -19.27
CA ASP A 678 29.96 15.57 -19.20
C ASP A 678 30.35 14.80 -20.47
N PHE A 679 29.44 13.98 -21.02
CA PHE A 679 29.70 13.27 -22.29
C PHE A 679 29.74 14.19 -23.51
N ARG A 680 29.02 15.31 -23.47
CA ARG A 680 29.03 16.31 -24.55
C ARG A 680 30.45 16.82 -24.85
N GLY A 681 31.32 16.90 -23.84
CA GLY A 681 32.73 17.27 -24.01
C GLY A 681 33.55 16.21 -24.77
N LEU A 682 33.17 14.93 -24.69
CA LEU A 682 33.86 13.82 -25.35
C LEU A 682 33.42 13.65 -26.81
N TYR A 683 32.13 13.74 -27.10
CA TYR A 683 31.58 13.56 -28.44
C TYR A 683 30.35 14.45 -28.69
N SER A 684 30.60 15.68 -29.14
CA SER A 684 29.56 16.72 -29.24
C SER A 684 28.49 16.49 -30.32
N GLU A 685 28.67 15.54 -31.23
CA GLU A 685 27.75 15.33 -32.38
C GLU A 685 26.47 14.56 -32.00
N LEU A 686 26.36 14.04 -30.78
CA LEU A 686 25.18 13.31 -30.31
C LEU A 686 24.02 14.24 -29.91
N PRO A 687 22.76 13.79 -30.02
CA PRO A 687 21.57 14.60 -29.74
C PRO A 687 21.24 14.67 -28.25
N TYR A 688 22.15 15.23 -27.44
CA TYR A 688 22.04 15.27 -25.98
C TYR A 688 20.78 16.00 -25.48
N ASP A 689 20.40 17.12 -26.09
CA ASP A 689 19.23 17.89 -25.66
C ASP A 689 17.93 17.09 -25.85
N GLN A 690 17.83 16.34 -26.95
CA GLN A 690 16.71 15.42 -27.18
C GLN A 690 16.68 14.31 -26.12
N TRP A 691 17.83 13.72 -25.78
CA TRP A 691 17.91 12.65 -24.79
C TRP A 691 17.55 13.11 -23.38
N ASP A 692 17.93 14.34 -23.01
CA ASP A 692 17.55 14.95 -21.74
C ASP A 692 16.03 15.13 -21.65
N GLN A 693 15.44 15.71 -22.70
CA GLN A 693 14.00 15.93 -22.79
C GLN A 693 13.21 14.61 -22.71
N GLU A 694 13.62 13.58 -23.45
CA GLU A 694 12.96 12.26 -23.41
C GLU A 694 13.00 11.62 -22.00
N ALA A 695 14.12 11.79 -21.27
CA ALA A 695 14.26 11.28 -19.91
C ALA A 695 13.39 12.06 -18.91
N GLU A 696 13.31 13.39 -19.05
CA GLU A 696 12.43 14.25 -18.26
C GLU A 696 10.94 13.92 -18.45
N GLU A 697 10.52 13.74 -19.70
CA GLU A 697 9.15 13.36 -20.04
C GLU A 697 8.75 12.04 -19.37
N LYS A 698 9.65 11.04 -19.37
CA LYS A 698 9.42 9.76 -18.68
C LYS A 698 9.38 9.91 -17.17
N GLN A 699 10.28 10.71 -16.59
CA GLN A 699 10.28 10.97 -15.15
C GLN A 699 8.95 11.60 -14.71
N SER A 700 8.45 12.56 -15.49
CA SER A 700 7.16 13.22 -15.24
C SER A 700 5.99 12.25 -15.43
N ASN A 701 6.02 11.42 -16.47
CA ASN A 701 4.97 10.44 -16.74
C ASN A 701 4.90 9.33 -15.67
N LEU A 702 6.04 8.94 -15.05
CA LEU A 702 6.02 7.99 -13.93
C LEU A 702 5.15 8.47 -12.77
N ILE A 703 5.19 9.77 -12.46
CA ILE A 703 4.38 10.37 -11.38
C ILE A 703 2.89 10.22 -11.71
N VAL A 704 2.51 10.51 -12.96
CA VAL A 704 1.12 10.35 -13.43
C VAL A 704 0.69 8.90 -13.40
N LYS A 705 1.53 7.97 -13.86
CA LYS A 705 1.22 6.52 -13.86
C LYS A 705 1.12 5.94 -12.46
N ALA A 706 1.96 6.38 -11.52
CA ALA A 706 1.85 6.01 -10.12
C ALA A 706 0.53 6.49 -9.53
N ALA A 707 0.13 7.72 -9.82
CA ALA A 707 -1.13 8.26 -9.36
C ALA A 707 -2.33 7.47 -9.92
N GLU A 708 -2.35 7.21 -11.23
CA GLU A 708 -3.37 6.36 -11.86
C GLU A 708 -3.44 4.96 -11.22
N TYR A 709 -2.28 4.35 -10.92
CA TYR A 709 -2.19 3.05 -10.27
C TYR A 709 -2.79 3.07 -8.86
N ILE A 710 -2.38 4.03 -8.02
CA ILE A 710 -2.89 4.21 -6.66
C ILE A 710 -4.42 4.36 -6.66
N VAL A 711 -4.96 5.19 -7.56
CA VAL A 711 -6.41 5.40 -7.70
C VAL A 711 -7.11 4.12 -8.14
N ARG A 712 -6.57 3.39 -9.12
CA ARG A 712 -7.20 2.18 -9.67
C ARG A 712 -7.22 1.03 -8.66
N GLU A 713 -6.12 0.80 -7.95
CA GLU A 713 -6.02 -0.26 -6.94
C GLU A 713 -6.60 0.18 -5.57
N LYS A 714 -7.06 1.43 -5.45
CA LYS A 714 -7.69 2.00 -4.23
C LYS A 714 -6.77 1.99 -3.00
N LEU A 715 -5.50 2.35 -3.19
CA LEU A 715 -4.49 2.31 -2.13
C LEU A 715 -4.55 3.54 -1.22
N ASP A 716 -4.28 3.36 0.07
CA ASP A 716 -4.20 4.46 1.03
C ASP A 716 -2.85 5.19 0.95
N LEU A 717 -2.90 6.49 0.65
CA LEU A 717 -1.70 7.32 0.48
C LEU A 717 -0.84 7.45 1.74
N GLU A 718 -1.43 7.43 2.94
CA GLU A 718 -0.72 7.66 4.20
C GLU A 718 -0.25 6.35 4.82
N GLN A 719 -1.08 5.30 4.78
CA GLN A 719 -0.77 4.02 5.42
C GLN A 719 0.04 3.09 4.51
N GLU A 720 -0.25 3.03 3.21
CA GLU A 720 0.35 2.05 2.31
C GLU A 720 1.48 2.64 1.45
N ILE A 721 1.38 3.92 1.05
CA ILE A 721 2.33 4.53 0.12
C ILE A 721 3.43 5.33 0.83
N LYS A 722 3.05 6.29 1.69
CA LYS A 722 4.00 7.22 2.33
C LYS A 722 5.20 6.55 3.02
N PRO A 723 5.05 5.44 3.79
CA PRO A 723 6.18 4.81 4.48
C PRO A 723 7.29 4.29 3.54
N ILE A 724 6.99 4.13 2.25
CA ILE A 724 7.95 3.67 1.24
C ILE A 724 8.89 4.83 0.81
N PHE A 725 8.46 6.08 1.01
CA PHE A 725 9.14 7.29 0.52
C PHE A 725 9.85 8.08 1.62
N ASP A 726 10.14 7.50 2.79
CA ASP A 726 10.70 8.20 3.97
C ASP A 726 11.95 9.07 3.70
N ASN A 727 12.76 8.75 2.67
CA ASN A 727 13.94 9.53 2.27
C ASN A 727 13.76 10.37 0.98
N ASN A 728 12.55 10.44 0.44
CA ASN A 728 12.21 11.07 -0.85
C ASN A 728 10.83 11.77 -0.80
N GLU A 729 10.60 12.60 0.22
CA GLU A 729 9.33 13.31 0.42
C GLU A 729 8.90 14.15 -0.80
N ASP A 730 9.84 14.78 -1.50
CA ASP A 730 9.56 15.57 -2.71
C ASP A 730 8.84 14.77 -3.80
N LEU A 731 9.27 13.52 -4.03
CA LEU A 731 8.66 12.65 -5.03
C LEU A 731 7.29 12.16 -4.57
N TYR A 732 7.17 11.81 -3.28
CA TYR A 732 5.89 11.46 -2.67
C TYR A 732 4.86 12.58 -2.84
N HIS A 733 5.21 13.83 -2.51
CA HIS A 733 4.30 14.96 -2.64
C HIS A 733 3.85 15.19 -4.08
N LYS A 734 4.73 15.01 -5.07
CA LYS A 734 4.34 15.09 -6.50
C LYS A 734 3.33 14.01 -6.87
N ILE A 735 3.51 12.77 -6.40
CA ILE A 735 2.57 11.66 -6.64
C ILE A 735 1.25 11.92 -5.93
N ALA A 736 1.27 12.31 -4.65
CA ALA A 736 0.08 12.61 -3.87
C ALA A 736 -0.76 13.74 -4.52
N ASN A 737 -0.11 14.81 -4.96
CA ASN A 737 -0.77 15.89 -5.70
C ASN A 737 -1.42 15.42 -7.00
N ALA A 738 -0.76 14.53 -7.75
CA ALA A 738 -1.34 13.94 -8.95
C ALA A 738 -2.54 13.04 -8.62
N VAL A 739 -2.50 12.27 -7.52
CA VAL A 739 -3.63 11.45 -7.04
C VAL A 739 -4.84 12.32 -6.68
N TYR A 740 -4.62 13.42 -5.96
CA TYR A 740 -5.69 14.38 -5.66
C TYR A 740 -6.25 15.02 -6.94
N GLY A 741 -5.39 15.32 -7.93
CA GLY A 741 -5.80 15.80 -9.25
C GLY A 741 -6.67 14.82 -10.04
N LEU A 742 -6.59 13.52 -9.76
CA LEU A 742 -7.43 12.47 -10.37
C LEU A 742 -8.78 12.27 -9.65
N GLY A 743 -9.12 13.10 -8.66
CA GLY A 743 -10.44 13.12 -8.02
C GLY A 743 -10.54 12.34 -6.71
N VAL A 744 -9.43 11.82 -6.16
CA VAL A 744 -9.41 11.29 -4.79
C VAL A 744 -9.52 12.45 -3.82
N ARG A 745 -10.48 12.38 -2.89
CA ARG A 745 -10.72 13.44 -1.93
C ARG A 745 -9.52 13.62 -1.01
N HIS A 746 -9.05 14.86 -0.91
CA HIS A 746 -7.97 15.22 0.00
C HIS A 746 -8.42 14.98 1.47
N PRO A 747 -7.61 14.41 2.38
CA PRO A 747 -8.01 14.17 3.77
C PRO A 747 -8.56 15.42 4.48
N LEU A 748 -7.93 16.58 4.25
CA LEU A 748 -8.43 17.88 4.74
C LEU A 748 -9.84 18.24 4.22
N SER A 749 -10.21 17.82 3.00
CA SER A 749 -11.56 18.08 2.46
C SER A 749 -12.63 17.26 3.18
N ILE A 750 -12.30 16.01 3.56
CA ILE A 750 -13.17 15.15 4.37
C ILE A 750 -13.34 15.75 5.77
N GLN A 751 -12.26 16.23 6.38
CA GLN A 751 -12.32 16.91 7.69
C GLN A 751 -13.15 18.19 7.64
N LEU A 752 -13.03 18.99 6.57
CA LEU A 752 -13.85 20.19 6.37
C LEU A 752 -15.34 19.87 6.25
N GLU A 753 -15.71 18.83 5.48
CA GLU A 753 -17.10 18.38 5.37
C GLU A 753 -17.65 17.88 6.72
N GLN A 754 -16.84 17.16 7.51
CA GLN A 754 -17.22 16.72 8.85
C GLN A 754 -17.44 17.90 9.81
N LEU A 755 -16.53 18.88 9.79
CA LEU A 755 -16.66 20.12 10.57
C LEU A 755 -17.89 20.92 10.16
N GLN A 756 -18.20 21.01 8.86
CA GLN A 756 -19.43 21.62 8.36
C GLN A 756 -20.68 20.86 8.84
N GLY A 757 -20.66 19.53 8.79
CA GLY A 757 -21.76 18.70 9.32
C GLY A 757 -21.99 18.89 10.83
N GLN A 758 -20.91 19.04 11.61
CA GLN A 758 -20.99 19.37 13.03
C GLN A 758 -21.55 20.78 13.24
N PHE A 759 -21.10 21.76 12.45
CA PHE A 759 -21.60 23.13 12.50
C PHE A 759 -23.10 23.19 12.21
N ASP A 760 -23.57 22.48 11.16
CA ASP A 760 -24.99 22.38 10.82
C ASP A 760 -25.83 21.76 11.95
N GLN A 761 -25.31 20.72 12.61
CA GLN A 761 -25.98 20.11 13.76
C GLN A 761 -26.09 21.10 14.93
N ILE A 762 -25.03 21.85 15.21
CA ILE A 762 -25.02 22.87 16.27
C ILE A 762 -26.01 23.99 15.94
N SER A 763 -26.00 24.50 14.70
CA SER A 763 -26.96 25.53 14.26
C SER A 763 -28.41 25.07 14.38
N ARG A 764 -28.73 23.82 14.01
CA ARG A 764 -30.09 23.28 14.19
C ARG A 764 -30.49 23.16 15.65
N LYS A 765 -29.58 22.75 16.54
CA LYS A 765 -29.83 22.70 17.99
C LYS A 765 -30.10 24.10 18.54
N LEU A 766 -29.28 25.09 18.16
CA LEU A 766 -29.46 26.47 18.59
C LEU A 766 -30.81 27.05 18.15
N GLN A 767 -31.22 26.83 16.90
CA GLN A 767 -32.54 27.25 16.41
C GLN A 767 -33.67 26.55 17.17
N SER A 768 -33.52 25.27 17.50
CA SER A 768 -34.53 24.55 18.29
C SER A 768 -34.64 25.07 19.72
N GLU A 769 -33.52 25.47 20.34
CA GLU A 769 -33.48 26.07 21.67
C GLU A 769 -34.09 27.48 21.66
N GLU A 770 -33.80 28.31 20.65
CA GLU A 770 -34.44 29.63 20.50
C GLU A 770 -35.96 29.50 20.35
N VAL A 771 -36.44 28.57 19.52
CA VAL A 771 -37.90 28.31 19.36
C VAL A 771 -38.52 27.83 20.68
N ASN A 772 -37.84 26.97 21.42
CA ASN A 772 -38.32 26.51 22.73
C ASN A 772 -38.32 27.64 23.77
N HIS A 773 -37.31 28.51 23.75
CA HIS A 773 -37.22 29.66 24.64
C HIS A 773 -38.32 30.69 24.33
N LEU A 774 -38.61 30.94 23.05
CA LEU A 774 -39.73 31.79 22.61
C LEU A 774 -41.09 31.25 23.10
N LYS A 775 -41.33 29.94 22.96
CA LYS A 775 -42.54 29.29 23.48
C LYS A 775 -42.66 29.39 25.01
N ALA A 776 -41.55 29.23 25.73
CA ALA A 776 -41.53 29.37 27.19
C ALA A 776 -41.85 30.80 27.64
N VAL A 777 -41.30 31.81 26.94
CA VAL A 777 -41.59 33.23 27.20
C VAL A 777 -43.05 33.55 26.93
N GLU A 778 -43.64 33.03 25.86
CA GLU A 778 -45.06 33.22 25.54
C GLU A 778 -45.98 32.60 26.60
N GLN A 779 -45.67 31.40 27.08
CA GLN A 779 -46.40 30.75 28.18
C GLN A 779 -46.30 31.53 29.50
N LEU A 780 -45.12 32.11 29.80
CA LEU A 780 -44.95 32.96 30.98
C LEU A 780 -45.79 34.24 30.88
N LYS A 781 -45.88 34.84 29.69
CA LYS A 781 -46.70 36.04 29.45
C LYS A 781 -48.20 35.76 29.67
N LEU A 782 -48.69 34.63 29.16
CA LEU A 782 -50.07 34.17 29.37
C LEU A 782 -50.38 33.91 30.85
N LYS A 783 -49.46 33.26 31.58
CA LYS A 783 -49.62 33.04 33.02
C LYS A 783 -49.63 34.34 33.82
N SER A 784 -48.79 35.32 33.46
CA SER A 784 -48.75 36.63 34.10
C SER A 784 -50.08 37.38 33.96
N GLN A 785 -50.67 37.38 32.76
CA GLN A 785 -51.99 37.99 32.52
C GLN A 785 -53.08 37.32 33.36
N LYS A 786 -53.05 35.99 33.48
CA LYS A 786 -54.01 35.26 34.33
C LYS A 786 -53.89 35.59 35.81
N VAL A 787 -52.67 35.85 36.29
CA VAL A 787 -52.42 36.26 37.68
C VAL A 787 -52.99 37.65 37.96
N GLU A 788 -52.85 38.60 37.02
CA GLU A 788 -53.42 39.95 37.16
C GLU A 788 -54.96 39.92 37.22
N GLU A 789 -55.62 39.13 36.36
CA GLU A 789 -57.08 38.94 36.38
C GLU A 789 -57.58 38.41 37.74
N LEU A 790 -56.89 37.40 38.28
CA LEU A 790 -57.23 36.81 39.57
C LEU A 790 -57.02 37.78 40.73
N GLN A 791 -55.99 38.63 40.68
CA GLN A 791 -55.73 39.64 41.69
C GLN A 791 -56.83 40.73 41.69
N GLN A 792 -57.30 41.15 40.52
CA GLN A 792 -58.41 42.10 40.41
C GLN A 792 -59.72 41.52 40.96
N ALA A 793 -60.05 40.27 40.61
CA ALA A 793 -61.24 39.59 41.13
C ALA A 793 -61.19 39.43 42.67
N LEU A 794 -60.02 39.08 43.21
CA LEU A 794 -59.83 38.95 44.66
C LEU A 794 -59.97 40.30 45.39
N ALA A 795 -59.47 41.40 44.80
CA ALA A 795 -59.62 42.73 45.36
C ALA A 795 -61.10 43.15 45.43
N HIS A 796 -61.85 42.92 44.35
CA HIS A 796 -63.28 43.21 44.29
C HIS A 796 -64.09 42.41 45.33
N GLN A 797 -63.76 41.12 45.51
CA GLN A 797 -64.43 40.28 46.52
C GLN A 797 -64.13 40.73 47.95
N LYS A 798 -62.90 41.19 48.23
CA LYS A 798 -62.53 41.73 49.55
C LYS A 798 -63.30 43.01 49.87
N GLU A 799 -63.49 43.89 48.88
CA GLU A 799 -64.27 45.11 49.07
C GLU A 799 -65.76 44.83 49.32
N LEU A 800 -66.36 43.90 48.57
CA LEU A 800 -67.75 43.50 48.77
C LEU A 800 -67.98 42.87 50.16
N ASN A 801 -67.09 41.97 50.60
CA ASN A 801 -67.15 41.38 51.93
C ASN A 801 -67.02 42.44 53.03
N LYS A 802 -66.14 43.43 52.85
CA LYS A 802 -66.00 44.56 53.78
C LYS A 802 -67.28 45.41 53.84
N ALA A 803 -67.94 45.63 52.70
CA ALA A 803 -69.19 46.38 52.63
C ALA A 803 -70.35 45.66 53.36
N LEU A 804 -70.50 44.33 53.14
CA LEU A 804 -71.52 43.51 53.80
C LEU A 804 -71.34 43.43 55.33
N GLN A 805 -70.10 43.48 55.81
CA GLN A 805 -69.77 43.50 57.24
C GLN A 805 -69.84 44.90 57.86
N SER A 806 -70.18 45.94 57.09
CA SER A 806 -70.34 47.28 57.66
C SER A 806 -71.53 47.29 58.62
N GLY A 807 -71.39 48.01 59.75
CA GLY A 807 -72.46 48.12 60.75
C GLY A 807 -73.77 48.65 60.16
N THR A 808 -73.68 49.45 59.10
CA THR A 808 -74.80 49.97 58.31
C THR A 808 -75.60 48.84 57.63
N GLU A 809 -74.93 47.94 56.92
CA GLU A 809 -75.58 46.83 56.21
C GLU A 809 -76.12 45.76 57.17
N MET A 810 -75.39 45.47 58.26
CA MET A 810 -75.90 44.58 59.31
C MET A 810 -77.18 45.12 59.96
N THR A 811 -77.24 46.43 60.19
CA THR A 811 -78.43 47.07 60.77
C THR A 811 -79.58 47.10 59.77
N ALA A 812 -79.29 47.37 58.48
CA ALA A 812 -80.29 47.29 57.42
C ALA A 812 -80.85 45.88 57.24
N GLU A 813 -80.01 44.83 57.28
CA GLU A 813 -80.47 43.43 57.24
C GLU A 813 -81.34 43.10 58.46
N ASN A 814 -80.92 43.48 59.66
CA ASN A 814 -81.73 43.31 60.87
C ASN A 814 -83.07 44.00 60.74
N HIS A 815 -83.12 45.17 60.10
CA HIS A 815 -84.35 45.94 59.91
C HIS A 815 -85.29 45.31 58.87
N ILE A 816 -84.74 44.79 57.77
CA ILE A 816 -85.48 43.96 56.80
C ILE A 816 -86.11 42.78 57.54
N MET A 817 -85.32 42.03 58.29
CA MET A 817 -85.73 40.78 58.93
C MET A 817 -86.71 40.98 60.10
N SER A 818 -86.53 42.04 60.90
CA SER A 818 -87.33 42.27 62.12
C SER A 818 -88.57 43.14 61.92
N GLN A 819 -88.64 43.93 60.83
CA GLN A 819 -89.74 44.85 60.59
C GLN A 819 -90.39 44.67 59.22
N LEU A 820 -89.63 44.88 58.13
CA LEU A 820 -90.23 44.96 56.80
C LEU A 820 -90.78 43.62 56.32
N ILE A 821 -90.04 42.52 56.51
CA ILE A 821 -90.53 41.16 56.17
C ILE A 821 -91.75 40.81 57.02
N PRO A 822 -91.73 40.93 58.37
CA PRO A 822 -92.91 40.65 59.20
C PRO A 822 -94.16 41.43 58.78
N LEU A 823 -94.05 42.74 58.57
CA LEU A 823 -95.17 43.58 58.13
C LEU A 823 -95.73 43.15 56.76
N THR A 824 -94.82 42.80 55.84
CA THR A 824 -95.18 42.32 54.48
C THR A 824 -95.88 40.97 54.55
N MET A 825 -95.38 40.04 55.36
CA MET A 825 -95.96 38.71 55.58
C MET A 825 -97.31 38.78 56.32
N GLU A 826 -97.46 39.64 57.32
CA GLU A 826 -98.73 39.86 58.01
C GLU A 826 -99.82 40.35 57.04
N TYR A 827 -99.45 41.24 56.11
CA TYR A 827 -100.39 41.72 55.12
C TYR A 827 -100.72 40.69 54.04
N ILE A 828 -99.74 39.90 53.60
CA ILE A 828 -99.96 38.70 52.76
C ILE A 828 -100.96 37.75 53.42
N ASN A 829 -100.76 37.41 54.70
CA ASN A 829 -101.65 36.54 55.47
C ASN A 829 -103.05 37.16 55.63
N HIS A 830 -103.13 38.48 55.83
CA HIS A 830 -104.41 39.18 55.87
C HIS A 830 -105.19 39.03 54.55
N LEU A 831 -104.52 39.23 53.40
CA LEU A 831 -105.12 39.10 52.08
C LEU A 831 -105.56 37.66 51.78
N GLN A 832 -104.74 36.67 52.13
CA GLN A 832 -105.09 35.24 52.02
C GLN A 832 -106.34 34.91 52.85
N ASN A 833 -106.37 35.31 54.12
CA ASN A 833 -107.53 35.10 54.99
C ASN A 833 -108.79 35.79 54.45
N LYS A 834 -108.65 36.96 53.82
CA LYS A 834 -109.76 37.70 53.24
C LYS A 834 -110.29 37.03 51.96
N ALA A 835 -109.42 36.46 51.13
CA ALA A 835 -109.82 35.65 49.99
C ALA A 835 -110.49 34.33 50.42
N ASN A 836 -109.91 33.62 51.39
CA ASN A 836 -110.47 32.37 51.92
C ASN A 836 -111.89 32.58 52.49
N LYS A 837 -112.15 33.71 53.16
CA LYS A 837 -113.51 34.08 53.64
C LYS A 837 -114.51 34.35 52.52
N LEU A 838 -114.04 34.66 51.32
CA LEU A 838 -114.88 34.81 50.12
C LEU A 838 -115.08 33.49 49.36
N GLY A 839 -114.57 32.37 49.90
CA GLY A 839 -114.65 31.04 49.29
C GLY A 839 -113.59 30.77 48.22
N PHE A 840 -112.60 31.64 48.06
CA PHE A 840 -111.52 31.50 47.09
C PHE A 840 -110.20 31.19 47.79
N GLU A 841 -109.51 30.13 47.36
CA GLU A 841 -108.15 29.84 47.75
C GLU A 841 -107.18 30.54 46.78
N ILE A 842 -106.24 31.35 47.29
CA ILE A 842 -105.26 32.03 46.43
C ILE A 842 -104.12 31.05 46.10
N ASP A 843 -104.22 30.33 44.98
CA ASP A 843 -103.11 29.58 44.37
C ASP A 843 -102.25 30.50 43.48
N MET A 844 -100.93 30.36 43.57
CA MET A 844 -99.93 31.39 43.28
C MET A 844 -98.91 31.04 42.19
N ASN A 845 -98.99 29.85 41.61
CA ASN A 845 -98.02 29.39 40.62
C ASN A 845 -98.58 29.25 39.20
N THR A 846 -99.85 29.61 38.96
CA THR A 846 -100.50 29.39 37.66
C THR A 846 -101.17 30.67 37.13
N THR A 847 -100.60 31.18 36.04
CA THR A 847 -101.19 32.19 35.13
C THR A 847 -102.19 31.58 34.15
N GLU A 848 -102.97 30.57 34.56
CA GLU A 848 -104.00 29.96 33.72
C GLU A 848 -105.35 29.84 34.44
N GLN A 849 -106.40 30.05 33.64
CA GLN A 849 -107.74 30.48 34.00
C GLN A 849 -108.50 29.44 34.83
N LEU A 850 -108.90 29.81 36.05
CA LEU A 850 -110.09 29.25 36.68
C LEU A 850 -111.32 29.95 36.09
N GLU A 851 -112.24 29.15 35.55
CA GLU A 851 -113.53 29.60 35.04
C GLU A 851 -114.26 30.44 36.10
N ASN A 852 -114.52 31.71 35.75
CA ASN A 852 -115.41 32.66 36.41
C ASN A 852 -115.14 33.03 37.89
N PRO A 853 -114.16 33.92 38.13
CA PRO A 853 -114.29 34.98 39.12
C PRO A 853 -114.24 36.38 38.47
N GLU A 854 -114.70 36.52 37.21
CA GLU A 854 -114.76 37.81 36.51
C GLU A 854 -115.83 38.77 37.08
N GLN A 855 -116.68 38.32 38.00
CA GLN A 855 -117.77 39.16 38.55
C GLN A 855 -117.61 39.56 40.02
N ASN A 856 -116.52 39.18 40.70
CA ASN A 856 -116.26 39.66 42.06
C ASN A 856 -115.12 40.68 42.07
N GLU A 857 -115.45 41.95 41.84
CA GLU A 857 -114.52 43.09 41.90
C GLU A 857 -113.68 43.08 43.20
N THR A 858 -114.25 42.59 44.31
CA THR A 858 -113.57 42.50 45.60
C THR A 858 -112.41 41.50 45.58
N TYR A 859 -112.58 40.35 44.92
CA TYR A 859 -111.52 39.34 44.82
C TYR A 859 -110.37 39.79 43.90
N GLN A 860 -110.68 40.43 42.77
CA GLN A 860 -109.65 40.97 41.88
C GLN A 860 -108.79 42.04 42.56
N ALA A 861 -109.42 42.90 43.37
CA ALA A 861 -108.69 43.88 44.18
C ALA A 861 -107.78 43.23 45.25
N ILE A 862 -108.19 42.11 45.85
CA ILE A 862 -107.38 41.33 46.79
C ILE A 862 -106.19 40.68 46.07
N ARG A 863 -106.43 40.03 44.91
CA ARG A 863 -105.38 39.39 44.10
C ARG A 863 -104.31 40.39 43.64
N LYS A 864 -104.72 41.57 43.16
CA LYS A 864 -103.79 42.63 42.74
C LYS A 864 -102.87 43.09 43.88
N LYS A 865 -103.43 43.33 45.07
CA LYS A 865 -102.66 43.72 46.27
C LYS A 865 -101.71 42.63 46.72
N TYR A 866 -102.15 41.38 46.61
CA TYR A 866 -101.35 40.23 47.03
C TYR A 866 -100.12 40.02 46.14
N LEU A 867 -100.28 40.06 44.82
CA LEU A 867 -99.16 39.97 43.87
C LEU A 867 -98.10 41.06 44.10
N ILE A 868 -98.55 42.31 44.31
CA ILE A 868 -97.66 43.44 44.60
C ILE A 868 -96.92 43.23 45.94
N THR A 869 -97.61 42.71 46.96
CA THR A 869 -97.00 42.47 48.28
C THR A 869 -95.98 41.33 48.24
N VAL A 870 -96.20 40.32 47.41
CA VAL A 870 -95.23 39.25 47.14
C VAL A 870 -94.01 39.76 46.39
N GLU A 871 -94.20 40.62 45.38
CA GLU A 871 -93.09 41.26 44.66
C GLU A 871 -92.22 42.09 45.62
N LEU A 872 -92.86 42.83 46.53
CA LEU A 872 -92.18 43.55 47.61
C LEU A 872 -91.39 42.61 48.53
N LEU A 873 -91.97 41.46 48.93
CA LEU A 873 -91.28 40.45 49.74
C LEU A 873 -90.07 39.84 49.01
N ASN A 874 -90.18 39.61 47.70
CA ASN A 874 -89.09 39.06 46.90
C ASN A 874 -87.89 40.02 46.84
N ILE A 875 -88.13 41.32 46.72
CA ILE A 875 -87.06 42.34 46.77
C ILE A 875 -86.32 42.30 48.11
N LEU A 876 -87.04 42.14 49.23
CA LEU A 876 -86.43 42.04 50.56
C LEU A 876 -85.54 40.80 50.71
N ASN A 877 -85.84 39.71 49.97
CA ASN A 877 -85.13 38.43 50.04
C ASN A 877 -84.06 38.21 48.95
N ASP A 878 -83.89 39.13 47.99
CA ASP A 878 -82.98 38.99 46.83
C ASP A 878 -81.50 39.19 47.20
N LYS A 879 -80.93 38.21 47.91
CA LYS A 879 -79.53 38.23 48.38
C LYS A 879 -78.51 37.92 47.27
N GLU A 880 -78.94 37.37 46.14
CA GLU A 880 -78.05 36.99 45.04
C GLU A 880 -77.81 38.15 44.07
N ASN A 881 -78.87 38.83 43.62
CA ASN A 881 -78.73 39.93 42.66
C ASN A 881 -78.59 41.29 43.35
N ASN A 882 -79.02 41.40 44.61
CA ASN A 882 -78.90 42.61 45.43
C ASN A 882 -78.32 42.26 46.82
N PRO A 883 -77.03 41.88 46.87
CA PRO A 883 -76.42 41.35 48.09
C PRO A 883 -76.45 42.37 49.24
N LEU A 884 -76.42 43.67 48.95
CA LEU A 884 -76.46 44.73 49.97
C LEU A 884 -77.89 44.93 50.53
N PRO A 885 -78.12 44.69 51.83
CA PRO A 885 -79.40 44.95 52.50
C PRO A 885 -79.96 46.37 52.28
N SER A 886 -79.12 47.40 52.30
CA SER A 886 -79.54 48.78 52.06
C SER A 886 -80.16 48.99 50.67
N GLN A 887 -79.59 48.37 49.65
CA GLN A 887 -80.12 48.43 48.28
C GLN A 887 -81.48 47.74 48.17
N ARG A 888 -81.67 46.64 48.90
CA ARG A 888 -82.98 45.96 49.00
C ARG A 888 -84.03 46.86 49.67
N ILE A 889 -83.69 47.61 50.72
CA ILE A 889 -84.60 48.59 51.34
C ILE A 889 -84.96 49.71 50.35
N VAL A 890 -83.99 50.24 49.59
CA VAL A 890 -84.24 51.29 48.59
C VAL A 890 -85.19 50.79 47.51
N LYS A 891 -84.89 49.63 46.90
CA LYS A 891 -85.74 49.03 45.86
C LYS A 891 -87.15 48.69 46.38
N PHE A 892 -87.26 48.18 47.60
CA PHE A 892 -88.53 47.92 48.27
C PHE A 892 -89.34 49.21 48.42
N THR A 893 -88.69 50.29 48.87
CA THR A 893 -89.32 51.61 49.07
C THR A 893 -89.81 52.22 47.75
N GLU A 894 -89.00 52.12 46.69
CA GLU A 894 -89.36 52.60 45.36
C GLU A 894 -90.57 51.86 44.78
N LEU A 895 -90.60 50.53 44.89
CA LEU A 895 -91.73 49.74 44.42
C LEU A 895 -92.98 50.03 45.26
N LEU A 896 -92.86 50.08 46.59
CA LEU A 896 -93.97 50.35 47.50
C LEU A 896 -94.58 51.73 47.21
N SER A 897 -93.75 52.76 47.05
CA SER A 897 -94.21 54.14 46.78
C SER A 897 -94.90 54.27 45.43
N ARG A 898 -94.40 53.57 44.41
CA ARG A 898 -94.97 53.55 43.06
C ARG A 898 -96.34 52.86 43.05
N LYS A 899 -96.43 51.70 43.71
CA LYS A 899 -97.65 50.88 43.76
C LYS A 899 -98.69 51.40 44.75
N ASP A 900 -98.29 52.13 45.79
CA ASP A 900 -99.22 52.80 46.71
C ASP A 900 -100.07 53.87 46.02
N LYS A 901 -99.51 54.60 45.04
CA LYS A 901 -100.30 55.52 44.19
C LYS A 901 -101.37 54.78 43.37
N GLU A 902 -101.03 53.59 42.87
CA GLU A 902 -101.92 52.74 42.06
C GLU A 902 -103.04 52.08 42.89
N LEU A 903 -102.81 51.82 44.18
CA LEU A 903 -103.74 51.07 45.04
C LEU A 903 -104.60 51.95 45.97
N LYS A 904 -104.28 53.25 46.10
CA LYS A 904 -105.05 54.23 46.90
C LYS A 904 -106.46 54.53 46.37
N GLU A 905 -106.73 54.27 45.09
CA GLU A 905 -108.05 54.52 44.47
C GLU A 905 -109.18 53.66 45.09
N HIS A 906 -108.87 52.53 45.72
CA HIS A 906 -109.85 51.58 46.24
C HIS A 906 -110.24 51.77 47.73
N ARG A 907 -109.85 52.88 48.38
CA ARG A 907 -110.16 53.23 49.80
C ARG A 907 -110.06 52.05 50.79
N ASP A 908 -109.02 51.21 50.67
CA ASP A 908 -108.82 50.09 51.61
C ASP A 908 -108.02 50.54 52.84
N PRO A 909 -108.65 50.64 54.02
CA PRO A 909 -107.98 51.13 55.22
C PRO A 909 -106.83 50.23 55.67
N ILE A 910 -106.85 48.93 55.35
CA ILE A 910 -105.82 47.98 55.80
C ILE A 910 -104.59 48.06 54.89
N TRP A 911 -104.75 48.25 53.57
CA TRP A 911 -103.63 48.58 52.67
C TRP A 911 -102.93 49.87 53.11
N ILE A 912 -103.72 50.92 53.37
CA ILE A 912 -103.18 52.23 53.80
C ILE A 912 -102.39 52.07 55.09
N GLN A 913 -102.89 51.28 56.05
CA GLN A 913 -102.19 51.01 57.30
C GLN A 913 -100.90 50.20 57.08
N TYR A 914 -100.93 49.16 56.24
CA TYR A 914 -99.75 48.36 55.88
C TYR A 914 -98.67 49.22 55.21
N ALA A 915 -99.03 49.96 54.16
CA ALA A 915 -98.11 50.83 53.44
C ALA A 915 -97.54 51.93 54.36
N LYS A 916 -98.37 52.51 55.23
CA LYS A 916 -97.94 53.49 56.24
C LYS A 916 -96.99 52.86 57.26
N ASN A 917 -97.29 51.67 57.77
CA ASN A 917 -96.43 50.97 58.73
C ASN A 917 -95.09 50.58 58.10
N CYS A 918 -95.09 50.13 56.84
CA CYS A 918 -93.87 49.86 56.10
C CYS A 918 -93.06 51.14 55.84
N LEU A 919 -93.70 52.25 55.47
CA LEU A 919 -93.02 53.54 55.28
C LEU A 919 -92.50 54.14 56.59
N VAL A 920 -93.18 53.91 57.71
CA VAL A 920 -92.68 54.26 59.06
C VAL A 920 -91.48 53.39 59.39
N GLY A 921 -91.55 52.07 59.18
CA GLY A 921 -90.43 51.16 59.32
C GLY A 921 -89.24 51.60 58.46
N VAL A 922 -89.45 51.89 57.19
CA VAL A 922 -88.45 52.45 56.27
C VAL A 922 -87.90 53.80 56.77
N GLY A 923 -88.74 54.68 57.29
CA GLY A 923 -88.33 55.97 57.87
C GLY A 923 -87.46 55.83 59.12
N ILE A 924 -87.73 54.83 59.95
CA ILE A 924 -86.88 54.44 61.09
C ILE A 924 -85.54 53.90 60.57
N ALA A 925 -85.56 53.07 59.53
CA ALA A 925 -84.35 52.59 58.86
C ALA A 925 -83.51 53.76 58.30
N PHE A 926 -84.11 54.72 57.59
CA PHE A 926 -83.38 55.86 57.03
C PHE A 926 -82.86 56.84 58.09
N SER A 927 -83.58 57.01 59.20
CA SER A 927 -83.18 57.93 60.29
C SER A 927 -82.11 57.36 61.22
N LEU A 928 -82.05 56.04 61.43
CA LEU A 928 -81.08 55.39 62.31
C LEU A 928 -79.90 54.73 61.58
N ILE A 929 -80.03 54.42 60.28
CA ILE A 929 -79.09 53.54 59.57
C ILE A 929 -78.31 54.27 58.47
N ILE A 930 -78.91 55.18 57.68
CA ILE A 930 -78.26 55.78 56.50
C ILE A 930 -78.62 57.27 56.34
N PRO A 931 -77.92 58.20 57.01
CA PRO A 931 -78.21 59.64 56.92
C PRO A 931 -78.06 60.21 55.50
N GLY A 932 -77.22 59.59 54.66
CA GLY A 932 -76.88 60.07 53.31
C GLY A 932 -77.97 59.92 52.24
N LEU A 933 -79.04 59.16 52.52
CA LEU A 933 -80.13 58.90 51.55
C LEU A 933 -81.32 59.89 51.66
N VAL A 934 -81.33 60.79 52.64
CA VAL A 934 -82.29 61.92 52.68
C VAL A 934 -82.15 62.81 51.44
N THR A 935 -80.94 62.88 50.87
CA THR A 935 -80.63 63.65 49.65
C THR A 935 -81.32 63.10 48.39
N LEU A 936 -81.50 61.78 48.26
CA LEU A 936 -82.14 61.16 47.09
C LEU A 936 -83.68 61.24 47.15
N LEU A 937 -84.26 61.22 48.35
CA LEU A 937 -85.70 61.46 48.54
C LEU A 937 -86.05 62.96 48.46
N ALA A 938 -85.15 63.87 48.86
CA ALA A 938 -85.35 65.31 48.70
C ALA A 938 -85.23 65.77 47.23
N VAL A 939 -84.30 65.21 46.45
CA VAL A 939 -84.10 65.56 45.03
C VAL A 939 -85.15 64.95 44.11
N SER A 940 -85.83 63.87 44.50
CA SER A 940 -86.88 63.26 43.68
C SER A 940 -88.30 63.79 43.94
N HIS A 941 -88.55 64.57 45.01
CA HIS A 941 -89.92 65.01 45.34
C HIS A 941 -90.17 66.46 45.80
N TYR A 942 -89.19 67.37 45.87
CA TYR A 942 -89.48 68.77 46.25
C TYR A 942 -88.67 69.82 45.49
N GLY A 943 -89.13 70.16 44.28
CA GLY A 943 -88.91 71.47 43.67
C GLY A 943 -90.11 72.38 43.95
N ASN A 944 -89.92 73.35 44.84
CA ASN A 944 -90.80 74.49 45.15
C ASN A 944 -92.18 74.19 45.75
N LYS A 945 -92.24 74.12 47.09
CA LYS A 945 -93.12 74.94 47.96
C LYS A 945 -92.91 74.55 49.44
N SER A 946 -92.75 75.55 50.28
CA SER A 946 -92.45 75.49 51.71
C SER A 946 -93.62 74.98 52.57
N SER A 947 -93.35 74.10 53.53
CA SER A 947 -94.19 73.81 54.71
C SER A 947 -93.33 73.17 55.82
N PRO A 948 -93.66 73.25 57.11
CA PRO A 948 -92.83 74.01 58.05
C PRO A 948 -92.54 73.15 59.30
N LEU A 949 -91.54 72.27 59.29
CA LEU A 949 -91.34 71.41 60.47
C LEU A 949 -89.90 71.11 60.91
N PHE A 950 -88.85 71.64 60.27
CA PHE A 950 -87.50 71.39 60.76
C PHE A 950 -86.63 72.66 60.71
N PHE A 951 -86.73 73.45 61.79
CA PHE A 951 -85.70 74.42 62.18
C PHE A 951 -84.67 73.69 63.04
N THR A 952 -83.41 73.63 62.60
CA THR A 952 -82.19 74.11 63.30
C THR A 952 -80.95 73.70 62.50
N LYS A 953 -80.07 74.67 62.23
CA LYS A 953 -78.75 74.51 61.60
C LYS A 953 -77.81 73.64 62.46
N SER A 954 -77.03 72.75 61.85
CA SER A 954 -75.88 72.09 62.50
C SER A 954 -74.61 72.22 61.63
N GLY A 955 -73.45 72.27 62.31
CA GLY A 955 -72.17 72.86 61.86
C GLY A 955 -71.41 72.23 60.68
N GLY A 956 -72.08 71.54 59.75
CA GLY A 956 -71.45 70.99 58.54
C GLY A 956 -71.28 72.03 57.41
N GLU A 957 -72.19 73.01 57.31
CA GLU A 957 -72.11 74.08 56.30
C GLU A 957 -70.86 74.96 56.48
N GLU A 958 -70.31 75.07 57.69
CA GLU A 958 -69.13 75.90 57.99
C GLU A 958 -67.80 75.28 57.50
N TYR A 959 -67.76 73.97 57.23
CA TYR A 959 -66.55 73.29 56.76
C TYR A 959 -66.42 73.28 55.23
N ILE A 960 -67.55 73.22 54.51
CA ILE A 960 -67.56 73.19 53.04
C ILE A 960 -67.24 74.57 52.45
N ASP A 961 -67.71 75.65 53.09
CA ASP A 961 -67.34 77.02 52.68
C ASP A 961 -65.84 77.32 52.86
N LYS A 962 -65.14 76.60 53.75
CA LYS A 962 -63.69 76.75 53.95
C LYS A 962 -62.86 76.04 52.88
N LEU A 963 -63.33 74.95 52.30
CA LEU A 963 -62.56 74.17 51.32
C LEU A 963 -62.71 74.66 49.88
N GLN A 964 -63.79 75.39 49.55
CA GLN A 964 -63.92 76.04 48.24
C GLN A 964 -62.96 77.23 48.04
N ASN A 965 -62.24 77.67 49.09
CA ASN A 965 -61.30 78.79 49.04
C ASN A 965 -59.81 78.42 48.95
N THR A 966 -59.43 77.15 48.82
CA THR A 966 -58.02 76.74 48.63
C THR A 966 -57.84 76.03 47.29
N GLY A 967 -57.83 76.80 46.21
CA GLY A 967 -57.63 76.28 44.85
C GLY A 967 -56.22 75.72 44.64
N ILE A 968 -56.13 74.42 44.33
CA ILE A 968 -54.98 73.79 43.67
C ILE A 968 -55.49 72.79 42.63
N LYS A 969 -55.08 73.00 41.38
CA LYS A 969 -55.33 72.15 40.20
C LYS A 969 -54.49 70.87 40.26
N LEU A 970 -55.07 69.74 39.86
CA LEU A 970 -54.36 68.55 39.41
C LEU A 970 -54.52 68.46 37.89
N THR A 971 -53.42 68.61 37.16
CA THR A 971 -53.26 68.10 35.79
C THR A 971 -52.73 66.67 35.88
N VAL A 972 -53.34 65.77 35.12
CA VAL A 972 -52.61 64.75 34.35
C VAL A 972 -52.42 65.33 32.96
#